data_AF-A0A8H7C761-F1
#
_entry.id   AF-A0A8H7C761-F1
#
_cell.length_a   1.000
_cell.length_b   1.000
_cell.length_c   1.000
_cell.angle_alpha   90.00
_cell.angle_beta   90.00
_cell.angle_gamma   90.00
#
_symmetry.space_group_name_H-M   'P 1'
#
loop_
_entity.id
_entity.type
_entity.pdbx_description
1 polymer ?
#
loop_
_entity_poly.entity_id
_entity_poly.type
_entity_poly.pdbx_seq_one_letter_code
_entity_poly.pdbx_strand_id
1 'polypeptide(L)'
;MTTVLVAVAGVILPLGLSEGPIVHGNVQLLKGTYIPDNSPLALSTTPHQDSFVYGRQCGTFVLVACPGNDNPNTTTIAPSILEIFNSTPHGPFSMKFRRFYQGDETLNCSVGFEASAETFIIRNDTSFAEGLIIDMSTEQPGIGLWNQTVPTEAQSGGTWSQDILWIEPETECVDTNLTVDYILTNGPNMGVDEFNITDHGGFYNLTREPPSFDRNGQNIDLRQHAYKGAAYSNRFAMSFLNATRNSSSEGFAYPLSSHGFETRLSGFDLQKISALPLSYLNITGNLDVICQGFGGADTANITNVHVDCGIFLGPPLRTDGGDSRMFDRGSKWTQGIHACSSATRASVQTVTFSSNSSTDIQGLQISREKKGLNVVWATEKTNFRIADVDLFWGRVDDRYENDSSLWTTRSDRFYLPAGSTSIFSVLAAGMPEAAHTQAWGAAYEPSLGSDKLQDYSGQSDYALKAKLQSLVELDPIRGNAQIRNLIFTDIMANNIIGTHANHTLMVAEHLKTISYDFRFAIPGLLLLAIWIPSFLFSALFFITRSVTFTHMKQVFNHTSVGRVVVGSSALRVPSRGGGSLYMPVPHDNDSDANTGDTNRFDESFPGHNGNKSELGDNIGRTPVSLDINNTPSSTRIEEDVKLMASQSPHV
;
A
#
# COMPACT_ATOMS: atom_id res chain seq x y z
N MET A 1 10.89 -33.50 -53.13
CA MET A 1 11.55 -33.20 -51.85
C MET A 1 11.10 -31.85 -51.31
N THR A 2 11.27 -30.74 -52.03
CA THR A 2 10.79 -29.39 -51.65
C THR A 2 9.33 -29.35 -51.18
N THR A 3 8.42 -30.00 -51.92
CA THR A 3 7.00 -30.14 -51.54
C THR A 3 6.79 -30.83 -50.19
N VAL A 4 7.58 -31.85 -49.87
CA VAL A 4 7.55 -32.53 -48.56
C VAL A 4 8.09 -31.61 -47.48
N LEU A 5 9.17 -30.87 -47.74
CA LEU A 5 9.72 -29.89 -46.79
C LEU A 5 8.71 -28.79 -46.45
N VAL A 6 7.97 -28.28 -47.45
CA VAL A 6 6.92 -27.26 -47.25
C VAL A 6 5.73 -27.83 -46.47
N ALA A 7 5.27 -29.05 -46.80
CA ALA A 7 4.18 -29.70 -46.07
C ALA A 7 4.56 -29.99 -44.61
N VAL A 8 5.79 -30.45 -44.36
CA VAL A 8 6.32 -30.69 -43.01
C VAL A 8 6.46 -29.38 -42.24
N ALA A 9 7.00 -28.32 -42.83
CA ALA A 9 7.09 -27.01 -42.17
C ALA A 9 5.70 -26.42 -41.87
N GLY A 10 4.73 -26.53 -42.78
CA GLY A 10 3.35 -26.08 -42.56
C GLY A 10 2.60 -26.80 -41.45
N VAL A 11 3.10 -27.96 -41.00
CA VAL A 11 2.55 -28.74 -39.86
C VAL A 11 3.39 -28.58 -38.58
N ILE A 12 4.70 -28.30 -38.70
CA ILE A 12 5.66 -28.27 -37.57
C ILE A 12 6.03 -26.83 -37.14
N LEU A 13 5.48 -25.78 -37.78
CA LEU A 13 5.57 -24.39 -37.29
C LEU A 13 4.44 -24.09 -36.29
N PRO A 14 4.66 -24.18 -34.96
CA PRO A 14 3.76 -23.55 -34.00
C PRO A 14 3.82 -22.02 -34.20
N LEU A 15 2.74 -21.33 -33.82
CA LEU A 15 2.58 -19.90 -34.09
C LEU A 15 3.67 -19.02 -33.45
N GLY A 16 4.38 -19.50 -32.41
CA GLY A 16 5.52 -18.81 -31.78
C GLY A 16 5.16 -17.51 -31.04
N LEU A 17 3.88 -17.17 -30.97
CA LEU A 17 3.35 -16.01 -30.27
C LEU A 17 3.24 -16.31 -28.77
N SER A 18 3.77 -15.43 -27.95
CA SER A 18 3.47 -15.32 -26.52
C SER A 18 2.83 -13.97 -26.22
N GLU A 19 2.24 -13.81 -25.03
CA GLU A 19 2.07 -12.47 -24.50
C GLU A 19 3.44 -11.78 -24.43
N GLY A 20 3.49 -10.51 -24.84
CA GLY A 20 4.69 -9.68 -24.79
C GLY A 20 4.74 -8.81 -23.53
N PRO A 21 5.78 -7.99 -23.36
CA PRO A 21 5.84 -7.05 -22.25
C PRO A 21 4.64 -6.07 -22.33
N ILE A 22 4.11 -5.71 -21.16
CA ILE A 22 3.14 -4.62 -21.04
C ILE A 22 3.80 -3.33 -21.52
N VAL A 23 3.11 -2.59 -22.39
CA VAL A 23 3.54 -1.27 -22.85
C VAL A 23 2.50 -0.23 -22.41
N HIS A 24 2.95 0.89 -21.87
CA HIS A 24 2.05 1.97 -21.48
C HIS A 24 1.47 2.66 -22.73
N GLY A 25 0.14 2.77 -22.78
CA GLY A 25 -0.58 3.53 -23.79
C GLY A 25 -0.54 5.04 -23.54
N ASN A 26 -1.29 5.79 -24.35
CA ASN A 26 -1.49 7.21 -24.12
C ASN A 26 -2.22 7.44 -22.78
N VAL A 27 -1.83 8.50 -22.06
CA VAL A 27 -2.51 8.88 -20.80
C VAL A 27 -3.91 9.40 -21.12
N GLN A 28 -4.92 8.84 -20.46
CA GLN A 28 -6.33 9.22 -20.58
C GLN A 28 -6.91 9.61 -19.22
N LEU A 29 -7.90 10.50 -19.21
CA LEU A 29 -8.67 10.82 -18.02
C LEU A 29 -9.82 9.82 -17.88
N LEU A 30 -9.68 8.88 -16.95
CA LEU A 30 -10.68 7.84 -16.67
C LEU A 30 -11.40 8.13 -15.34
N LYS A 31 -12.58 7.54 -15.15
CA LYS A 31 -13.32 7.64 -13.89
C LYS A 31 -12.63 6.85 -12.77
N GLY A 32 -12.40 7.52 -11.65
CA GLY A 32 -12.00 6.87 -10.40
C GLY A 32 -13.22 6.37 -9.63
N THR A 33 -13.22 5.09 -9.27
CA THR A 33 -14.27 4.44 -8.47
C THR A 33 -13.67 3.90 -7.19
N TYR A 34 -14.34 4.11 -6.05
CA TYR A 34 -13.99 3.49 -4.78
C TYR A 34 -14.28 1.99 -4.83
N ILE A 35 -13.33 1.16 -4.40
CA ILE A 35 -13.56 -0.27 -4.14
C ILE A 35 -13.51 -0.48 -2.63
N PRO A 36 -14.52 -1.14 -2.01
CA PRO A 36 -14.52 -1.40 -0.58
C PRO A 36 -13.45 -2.41 -0.19
N ASP A 37 -12.73 -2.09 0.88
CA ASP A 37 -11.83 -3.02 1.56
C ASP A 37 -12.63 -4.07 2.35
N ASN A 38 -12.01 -5.23 2.58
CA ASN A 38 -12.55 -6.33 3.38
C ASN A 38 -11.56 -6.77 4.49
N SER A 39 -10.53 -5.96 4.78
CA SER A 39 -9.57 -6.18 5.85
C SER A 39 -10.21 -6.14 7.26
N PRO A 40 -9.52 -6.65 8.29
CA PRO A 40 -9.90 -6.43 9.69
C PRO A 40 -10.03 -4.93 10.04
N LEU A 41 -9.22 -4.04 9.46
CA LEU A 41 -9.38 -2.59 9.64
C LEU A 41 -10.73 -2.10 9.09
N ALA A 42 -11.12 -2.53 7.89
CA ALA A 42 -12.43 -2.19 7.31
C ALA A 42 -13.58 -2.63 8.24
N LEU A 43 -13.55 -3.90 8.68
CA LEU A 43 -14.53 -4.48 9.60
C LEU A 43 -14.58 -3.80 10.99
N SER A 44 -13.51 -3.12 11.39
CA SER A 44 -13.43 -2.37 12.66
C SER A 44 -13.92 -0.91 12.58
N THR A 45 -14.10 -0.39 11.37
CA THR A 45 -14.39 1.03 11.09
C THR A 45 -15.84 1.36 11.45
N THR A 46 -16.10 2.50 12.08
CA THR A 46 -17.46 2.89 12.51
C THR A 46 -18.40 2.96 11.28
N PRO A 47 -19.55 2.25 11.26
CA PRO A 47 -20.54 2.38 10.20
C PRO A 47 -21.09 3.80 10.07
N HIS A 48 -21.54 4.18 8.87
CA HIS A 48 -22.03 5.53 8.56
C HIS A 48 -20.98 6.63 8.79
N GLN A 49 -19.83 6.52 8.11
CA GLN A 49 -18.77 7.55 8.11
C GLN A 49 -19.24 8.93 7.59
N ASP A 50 -20.37 8.99 6.88
CA ASP A 50 -21.09 10.21 6.50
C ASP A 50 -21.66 10.98 7.71
N SER A 51 -21.93 10.30 8.83
CA SER A 51 -22.41 10.91 10.09
C SER A 51 -21.32 11.56 10.96
N PHE A 52 -20.05 11.49 10.55
CA PHE A 52 -18.94 12.09 11.32
C PHE A 52 -19.04 13.62 11.36
N VAL A 53 -19.08 14.20 12.57
CA VAL A 53 -19.15 15.64 12.79
C VAL A 53 -17.80 16.16 13.29
N TYR A 54 -17.11 16.92 12.44
CA TYR A 54 -15.95 17.72 12.85
C TYR A 54 -16.38 18.78 13.86
N GLY A 55 -15.51 19.07 14.82
CA GLY A 55 -15.72 20.08 15.85
C GLY A 55 -14.40 20.47 16.50
N ARG A 56 -14.43 21.47 17.37
CA ARG A 56 -13.26 21.98 18.07
C ARG A 56 -13.59 22.39 19.50
N GLN A 57 -12.67 22.20 20.43
CA GLN A 57 -12.77 22.75 21.78
C GLN A 57 -11.58 23.66 22.08
N CYS A 58 -11.81 24.70 22.89
CA CYS A 58 -10.77 25.65 23.28
C CYS A 58 -10.88 25.99 24.77
N GLY A 59 -9.73 26.10 25.44
CA GLY A 59 -9.55 26.37 26.87
C GLY A 59 -9.36 25.12 27.73
N THR A 60 -8.27 25.05 28.51
CA THR A 60 -7.96 23.87 29.35
C THR A 60 -8.94 23.69 30.52
N PHE A 61 -9.18 24.77 31.27
CA PHE A 61 -9.87 24.72 32.58
C PHE A 61 -11.23 25.43 32.57
N VAL A 62 -11.48 26.24 31.55
CA VAL A 62 -12.73 26.98 31.31
C VAL A 62 -12.88 27.04 29.80
N LEU A 63 -14.04 26.64 29.27
CA LEU A 63 -14.33 26.75 27.84
C LEU A 63 -14.30 28.21 27.40
N VAL A 64 -13.60 28.48 26.30
CA VAL A 64 -13.48 29.80 25.67
C VAL A 64 -13.86 29.72 24.20
N ALA A 65 -14.33 30.82 23.63
CA ALA A 65 -14.78 30.86 22.25
C ALA A 65 -13.57 30.62 21.31
N CYS A 66 -13.67 29.59 20.47
CA CYS A 66 -12.63 29.24 19.52
C CYS A 66 -12.45 30.31 18.41
N PRO A 67 -11.29 30.37 17.73
CA PRO A 67 -11.06 31.31 16.64
C PRO A 67 -12.19 31.31 15.60
N GLY A 68 -12.71 32.51 15.28
CA GLY A 68 -13.81 32.68 14.32
C GLY A 68 -15.19 32.28 14.83
N ASN A 69 -15.36 32.03 16.13
CA ASN A 69 -16.64 31.76 16.79
C ASN A 69 -16.82 32.70 18.00
N ASP A 70 -18.05 33.15 18.26
CA ASP A 70 -18.38 34.06 19.37
C ASP A 70 -18.87 33.33 20.64
N ASN A 71 -19.22 32.05 20.52
CA ASN A 71 -19.83 31.27 21.61
C ASN A 71 -18.83 30.24 22.18
N PRO A 72 -18.53 30.25 23.50
CA PRO A 72 -17.66 29.25 24.13
C PRO A 72 -18.33 27.88 24.32
N ASN A 73 -19.67 27.81 24.25
CA ASN A 73 -20.46 26.60 24.49
C ASN A 73 -20.83 25.88 23.18
N THR A 74 -19.98 25.94 22.16
CA THR A 74 -20.20 25.22 20.90
C THR A 74 -18.88 24.84 20.26
N THR A 75 -18.90 23.72 19.55
CA THR A 75 -17.74 23.14 18.88
C THR A 75 -17.68 23.47 17.38
N THR A 76 -18.58 24.30 16.88
CA THR A 76 -18.68 24.60 15.44
C THR A 76 -17.43 25.34 14.93
N ILE A 77 -16.85 24.78 13.87
CA ILE A 77 -15.69 25.33 13.18
C ILE A 77 -16.14 26.53 12.33
N ALA A 78 -15.37 27.62 12.36
CA ALA A 78 -15.68 28.83 11.62
C ALA A 78 -15.71 28.57 10.09
N PRO A 79 -16.71 29.09 9.34
CA PRO A 79 -16.83 28.85 7.90
C PRO A 79 -15.61 29.29 7.08
N SER A 80 -14.90 30.34 7.50
CA SER A 80 -13.66 30.81 6.86
C SER A 80 -12.51 29.80 6.99
N ILE A 81 -12.38 29.15 8.15
CA ILE A 81 -11.40 28.09 8.38
C ILE A 81 -11.71 26.88 7.50
N LEU A 82 -13.00 26.50 7.39
CA LEU A 82 -13.45 25.46 6.48
C LEU A 82 -13.15 25.82 5.01
N GLU A 83 -13.37 27.05 4.55
CA GLU A 83 -13.07 27.47 3.18
C GLU A 83 -11.56 27.43 2.87
N ILE A 84 -10.73 27.94 3.78
CA ILE A 84 -9.27 27.97 3.63
C ILE A 84 -8.71 26.55 3.56
N PHE A 85 -9.03 25.70 4.55
CA PHE A 85 -8.40 24.39 4.70
C PHE A 85 -9.02 23.27 3.85
N ASN A 86 -10.18 23.50 3.21
CA ASN A 86 -10.69 22.65 2.12
C ASN A 86 -10.25 23.14 0.71
N SER A 87 -9.41 24.18 0.62
CA SER A 87 -8.91 24.64 -0.70
C SER A 87 -8.00 23.64 -1.41
N THR A 88 -7.46 22.66 -0.70
CA THR A 88 -6.75 21.49 -1.27
C THR A 88 -7.16 20.21 -0.55
N PRO A 89 -6.99 19.02 -1.16
CA PRO A 89 -7.32 17.73 -0.54
C PRO A 89 -6.30 17.25 0.51
N HIS A 90 -5.34 18.09 0.90
CA HIS A 90 -4.28 17.77 1.87
C HIS A 90 -4.36 18.67 3.11
N GLY A 91 -5.59 18.91 3.57
CA GLY A 91 -5.92 19.65 4.79
C GLY A 91 -6.33 18.72 5.96
N PRO A 92 -6.73 19.28 7.12
CA PRO A 92 -7.16 18.52 8.29
C PRO A 92 -8.50 17.80 8.04
N PHE A 93 -9.33 18.32 7.12
CA PHE A 93 -10.64 17.77 6.79
C PHE A 93 -10.60 16.60 5.79
N SER A 94 -9.42 16.19 5.29
CA SER A 94 -9.27 14.96 4.50
C SER A 94 -8.97 13.70 5.32
N MET A 95 -9.07 13.79 6.66
CA MET A 95 -9.02 12.64 7.58
C MET A 95 -10.19 12.61 8.58
N LYS A 96 -10.46 11.44 9.16
CA LYS A 96 -11.44 11.16 10.24
C LYS A 96 -10.87 10.15 11.23
N PHE A 97 -11.44 10.08 12.44
CA PHE A 97 -11.21 8.94 13.32
C PHE A 97 -11.84 7.68 12.70
N ARG A 98 -11.10 6.56 12.65
CA ARG A 98 -11.62 5.27 12.17
C ARG A 98 -12.79 4.80 13.05
N ARG A 99 -12.64 4.98 14.36
CA ARG A 99 -13.63 4.61 15.38
C ARG A 99 -14.04 5.84 16.17
N PHE A 100 -15.33 6.12 16.16
CA PHE A 100 -15.93 7.25 16.86
C PHE A 100 -17.35 6.92 17.34
N TYR A 101 -17.84 7.75 18.26
CA TYR A 101 -19.24 7.87 18.62
C TYR A 101 -19.65 9.36 18.58
N GLN A 102 -20.95 9.64 18.47
CA GLN A 102 -21.45 11.01 18.59
C GLN A 102 -21.36 11.43 20.06
N GLY A 103 -20.77 12.61 20.33
CA GLY A 103 -20.69 13.16 21.68
C GLY A 103 -22.04 13.57 22.27
N ASP A 104 -22.01 13.97 23.53
CA ASP A 104 -23.11 14.63 24.26
C ASP A 104 -23.70 15.81 23.47
N GLU A 105 -24.95 16.20 23.77
CA GLU A 105 -25.59 17.41 23.24
C GLU A 105 -24.74 18.67 23.48
N THR A 106 -23.95 18.69 24.57
CA THR A 106 -23.01 19.78 24.88
C THR A 106 -21.77 19.80 23.99
N LEU A 107 -21.37 18.66 23.43
CA LEU A 107 -20.21 18.52 22.55
C LEU A 107 -20.60 18.65 21.08
N ASN A 108 -21.71 18.03 20.66
CA ASN A 108 -22.24 18.05 19.29
C ASN A 108 -21.19 17.78 18.19
N CYS A 109 -20.19 16.95 18.48
CA CYS A 109 -19.13 16.53 17.55
C CYS A 109 -18.77 15.05 17.77
N SER A 110 -18.08 14.44 16.81
CA SER A 110 -17.65 13.04 16.90
C SER A 110 -16.45 12.87 17.84
N VAL A 111 -16.64 12.07 18.90
CA VAL A 111 -15.57 11.72 19.83
C VAL A 111 -14.86 10.46 19.33
N GLY A 112 -13.58 10.62 18.94
CA GLY A 112 -12.72 9.49 18.60
C GLY A 112 -12.32 8.69 19.84
N PHE A 113 -12.01 7.40 19.65
CA PHE A 113 -11.36 6.59 20.68
C PHE A 113 -10.36 5.63 20.04
N GLU A 114 -9.24 5.42 20.71
CA GLU A 114 -8.24 4.46 20.24
C GLU A 114 -8.69 3.01 20.41
N ALA A 115 -8.33 2.18 19.41
CA ALA A 115 -8.25 0.74 19.56
C ALA A 115 -7.46 0.11 18.40
N SER A 116 -6.70 -0.95 18.68
CA SER A 116 -6.10 -1.79 17.63
C SER A 116 -7.11 -2.78 17.04
N ALA A 117 -6.99 -3.07 15.74
CA ALA A 117 -7.78 -4.05 15.00
C ALA A 117 -6.94 -4.93 14.05
N GLU A 118 -5.81 -4.42 13.54
CA GLU A 118 -4.79 -5.20 12.82
C GLU A 118 -3.38 -4.70 13.16
N THR A 119 -2.43 -5.63 13.23
CA THR A 119 -1.04 -5.36 13.62
C THR A 119 -0.13 -5.34 12.39
N PHE A 120 0.35 -4.15 12.02
CA PHE A 120 1.21 -3.89 10.86
C PHE A 120 2.70 -3.86 11.23
N ILE A 121 3.07 -3.62 12.49
CA ILE A 121 4.46 -3.48 12.95
C ILE A 121 5.36 -4.69 12.64
N ILE A 122 4.80 -5.88 12.38
CA ILE A 122 5.56 -7.05 11.92
C ILE A 122 5.94 -6.95 10.42
N ARG A 123 5.11 -6.31 9.57
CA ARG A 123 5.35 -6.09 8.12
C ARG A 123 6.58 -5.21 7.85
N ASN A 124 7.15 -5.34 6.65
CA ASN A 124 8.30 -4.55 6.16
C ASN A 124 8.02 -3.87 4.81
N ASP A 125 6.78 -3.96 4.35
CA ASP A 125 6.30 -3.61 3.03
C ASP A 125 5.26 -2.47 3.09
N THR A 126 5.02 -1.83 1.94
CA THR A 126 3.91 -0.88 1.79
C THR A 126 2.63 -1.65 1.47
N SER A 127 1.62 -1.51 2.32
CA SER A 127 0.29 -2.10 2.12
C SER A 127 -0.78 -1.00 2.11
N PHE A 128 -2.03 -1.36 1.86
CA PHE A 128 -3.18 -0.46 1.94
C PHE A 128 -4.31 -1.14 2.74
N ALA A 129 -5.14 -0.32 3.38
CA ALA A 129 -6.33 -0.73 4.11
C ALA A 129 -7.29 0.46 4.19
N GLU A 130 -8.56 0.27 4.60
CA GLU A 130 -9.62 1.27 4.43
C GLU A 130 -9.19 2.71 4.80
N GLY A 131 -9.22 3.59 3.78
CA GLY A 131 -8.85 5.00 3.84
C GLY A 131 -7.35 5.33 3.82
N LEU A 132 -6.44 4.35 3.81
CA LEU A 132 -4.99 4.54 3.99
C LEU A 132 -4.10 3.73 3.05
N ILE A 133 -2.91 4.27 2.80
CA ILE A 133 -1.69 3.53 2.46
C ILE A 133 -0.82 3.48 3.72
N ILE A 134 -0.25 2.33 4.05
CA ILE A 134 0.53 2.09 5.27
C ILE A 134 1.93 1.62 4.85
N ASP A 135 2.95 2.44 5.07
CA ASP A 135 4.35 2.15 4.77
C ASP A 135 5.06 1.73 6.06
N MET A 136 5.41 0.44 6.19
CA MET A 136 6.15 -0.11 7.33
C MET A 136 7.65 -0.31 7.01
N SER A 137 8.20 0.39 6.01
CA SER A 137 9.64 0.35 5.71
C SER A 137 10.46 1.05 6.79
N THR A 138 11.61 0.47 7.16
CA THR A 138 12.44 0.96 8.28
C THR A 138 13.16 2.28 8.01
N GLU A 139 13.15 2.78 6.77
CA GLU A 139 13.80 4.04 6.40
C GLU A 139 12.94 5.28 6.66
N GLN A 140 11.64 5.20 6.34
CA GLN A 140 10.72 6.33 6.33
C GLN A 140 9.27 5.79 6.37
N PRO A 141 8.86 5.13 7.48
CA PRO A 141 7.50 4.62 7.60
C PRO A 141 6.50 5.79 7.69
N GLY A 142 5.21 5.48 7.64
CA GLY A 142 4.15 6.47 7.80
C GLY A 142 2.84 6.03 7.13
N ILE A 143 1.83 6.88 7.20
CA ILE A 143 0.54 6.65 6.54
C ILE A 143 0.21 7.73 5.52
N GLY A 144 -0.29 7.32 4.36
CA GLY A 144 -0.78 8.19 3.29
C GLY A 144 -2.30 8.17 3.24
N LEU A 145 -2.95 9.33 3.29
CA LEU A 145 -4.42 9.45 3.28
C LEU A 145 -4.97 9.19 1.87
N TRP A 146 -5.68 8.07 1.68
CA TRP A 146 -6.17 7.66 0.36
C TRP A 146 -7.49 6.89 0.43
N ASN A 147 -8.58 7.49 -0.08
CA ASN A 147 -9.90 6.85 -0.15
C ASN A 147 -10.04 5.91 -1.36
N GLN A 148 -9.10 4.96 -1.50
CA GLN A 148 -9.18 3.72 -2.30
C GLN A 148 -9.81 3.81 -3.72
N THR A 149 -9.58 4.92 -4.44
CA THR A 149 -10.07 5.13 -5.81
C THR A 149 -9.15 4.50 -6.86
N VAL A 150 -9.69 3.60 -7.68
CA VAL A 150 -9.00 2.94 -8.81
C VAL A 150 -9.73 3.20 -10.15
N PRO A 151 -9.03 3.11 -11.30
CA PRO A 151 -9.64 3.36 -12.61
C PRO A 151 -10.34 2.13 -13.16
N THR A 152 -11.60 1.93 -12.78
CA THR A 152 -12.41 0.75 -13.16
C THR A 152 -12.71 0.62 -14.66
N GLU A 153 -12.38 1.64 -15.46
CA GLU A 153 -12.62 1.68 -16.91
C GLU A 153 -11.45 1.08 -17.73
N ALA A 154 -10.26 0.93 -17.13
CA ALA A 154 -9.04 0.45 -17.80
C ALA A 154 -9.05 -1.08 -17.99
N GLN A 155 -9.68 -1.56 -19.07
CA GLN A 155 -10.01 -2.98 -19.28
C GLN A 155 -8.82 -3.97 -19.20
N SER A 156 -7.60 -3.51 -19.47
CA SER A 156 -6.38 -4.34 -19.48
C SER A 156 -5.42 -4.03 -18.32
N GLY A 157 -5.85 -3.23 -17.34
CA GLY A 157 -4.98 -2.66 -16.32
C GLY A 157 -4.44 -1.28 -16.71
N GLY A 158 -3.74 -0.63 -15.79
CA GLY A 158 -3.22 0.71 -15.98
C GLY A 158 -2.30 1.18 -14.85
N THR A 159 -1.51 2.21 -15.15
CA THR A 159 -0.64 2.91 -14.20
C THR A 159 -1.14 4.35 -14.07
N TRP A 160 -1.31 4.84 -12.83
CA TRP A 160 -1.75 6.21 -12.55
C TRP A 160 -1.02 6.77 -11.33
N SER A 161 -0.87 8.09 -11.26
CA SER A 161 -0.21 8.76 -10.13
C SER A 161 -1.16 9.73 -9.44
N GLN A 162 -1.04 9.86 -8.12
CA GLN A 162 -1.82 10.78 -7.29
C GLN A 162 -0.90 11.42 -6.24
N ASP A 163 -1.11 12.71 -5.98
CA ASP A 163 -0.48 13.37 -4.84
C ASP A 163 -1.28 13.04 -3.57
N ILE A 164 -0.58 12.64 -2.50
CA ILE A 164 -1.17 12.13 -1.27
C ILE A 164 -0.55 12.86 -0.08
N LEU A 165 -1.37 13.20 0.92
CA LEU A 165 -0.90 13.69 2.20
C LEU A 165 -0.37 12.51 3.02
N TRP A 166 0.93 12.53 3.31
CA TRP A 166 1.58 11.60 4.21
C TRP A 166 1.76 12.21 5.59
N ILE A 167 1.50 11.40 6.62
CA ILE A 167 1.80 11.68 8.02
C ILE A 167 2.90 10.70 8.43
N GLU A 168 4.09 11.25 8.70
CA GLU A 168 5.33 10.51 8.87
C GLU A 168 5.90 10.74 10.28
N PRO A 169 6.22 9.69 11.05
CA PRO A 169 7.01 9.83 12.26
C PRO A 169 8.47 10.17 11.93
N GLU A 170 9.07 11.03 12.75
CA GLU A 170 10.51 11.27 12.76
C GLU A 170 11.00 11.20 14.22
N THR A 171 11.98 10.36 14.49
CA THR A 171 12.54 10.14 15.84
C THR A 171 14.05 10.15 15.76
N GLU A 172 14.69 10.82 16.72
CA GLU A 172 16.11 10.66 17.04
C GLU A 172 16.24 10.12 18.46
N CYS A 173 17.16 9.16 18.63
CA CYS A 173 17.46 8.54 19.92
C CYS A 173 18.95 8.69 20.22
N VAL A 174 19.27 9.07 21.45
CA VAL A 174 20.61 9.25 21.96
C VAL A 174 20.84 8.28 23.11
N ASP A 175 21.89 7.46 23.00
CA ASP A 175 22.32 6.60 24.07
C ASP A 175 22.73 7.42 25.30
N THR A 176 22.25 7.03 26.47
CA THR A 176 22.67 7.64 27.74
C THR A 176 24.05 7.17 28.19
N ASN A 177 24.60 6.14 27.56
CA ASN A 177 25.75 5.34 28.00
C ASN A 177 25.52 4.74 29.40
N LEU A 178 24.29 4.28 29.65
CA LEU A 178 23.85 3.52 30.82
C LEU A 178 23.06 2.29 30.35
N THR A 179 23.29 1.14 30.97
CA THR A 179 22.49 -0.09 30.75
C THR A 179 21.78 -0.52 32.02
N VAL A 180 20.71 -1.31 31.85
CA VAL A 180 20.14 -2.12 32.93
C VAL A 180 20.57 -3.58 32.73
N ASP A 181 21.40 -4.09 33.64
CA ASP A 181 21.91 -5.46 33.59
C ASP A 181 21.24 -6.34 34.65
N TYR A 182 20.75 -7.52 34.27
CA TYR A 182 20.00 -8.40 35.17
C TYR A 182 20.15 -9.89 34.84
N ILE A 183 19.71 -10.75 35.78
CA ILE A 183 19.73 -12.21 35.68
C ILE A 183 18.33 -12.76 35.97
N LEU A 184 17.83 -13.65 35.12
CA LEU A 184 16.50 -14.25 35.30
C LEU A 184 16.52 -15.36 36.35
N THR A 185 16.22 -15.03 37.61
CA THR A 185 16.08 -15.98 38.72
C THR A 185 14.85 -16.88 38.55
N ASN A 186 13.68 -16.26 38.35
CA ASN A 186 12.37 -16.91 38.48
C ASN A 186 11.80 -17.44 37.15
N GLY A 187 12.26 -16.93 36.01
CA GLY A 187 11.75 -17.25 34.66
C GLY A 187 11.05 -16.05 34.00
N PRO A 188 10.52 -16.22 32.77
CA PRO A 188 9.89 -15.13 32.03
C PRO A 188 8.57 -14.69 32.67
N ASN A 189 8.17 -13.43 32.42
CA ASN A 189 6.92 -12.80 32.88
C ASN A 189 6.74 -12.68 34.41
N MET A 190 7.73 -13.10 35.20
CA MET A 190 7.89 -12.68 36.59
C MET A 190 8.72 -11.38 36.61
N GLY A 191 8.41 -10.46 37.53
CA GLY A 191 9.22 -9.26 37.73
C GLY A 191 10.65 -9.61 38.17
N VAL A 192 11.61 -8.77 37.79
CA VAL A 192 13.03 -8.90 38.18
C VAL A 192 13.24 -8.30 39.56
N ASP A 193 13.70 -9.11 40.53
CA ASP A 193 13.85 -8.69 41.94
C ASP A 193 15.04 -7.76 42.19
N GLU A 194 16.15 -7.99 41.48
CA GLU A 194 17.43 -7.29 41.61
C GLU A 194 18.02 -7.01 40.21
N PHE A 195 18.47 -5.78 39.97
CA PHE A 195 19.09 -5.35 38.72
C PHE A 195 20.13 -4.26 38.95
N ASN A 196 21.09 -4.11 38.04
CA ASN A 196 22.14 -3.11 38.13
C ASN A 196 21.95 -2.02 37.07
N ILE A 197 22.26 -0.77 37.41
CA ILE A 197 22.53 0.29 36.43
C ILE A 197 24.04 0.37 36.22
N THR A 198 24.54 0.15 35.00
CA THR A 198 25.99 0.12 34.70
C THR A 198 26.42 1.38 33.94
N ASP A 199 27.49 2.05 34.40
CA ASP A 199 28.03 3.28 33.80
C ASP A 199 29.04 2.98 32.67
N HIS A 200 28.67 3.31 31.44
CA HIS A 200 29.52 3.23 30.23
C HIS A 200 29.95 4.62 29.73
N GLY A 201 29.92 5.63 30.61
CA GLY A 201 30.22 7.03 30.31
C GLY A 201 29.07 7.98 30.63
N GLY A 202 27.91 7.45 31.00
CA GLY A 202 26.72 8.22 31.34
C GLY A 202 26.89 9.11 32.58
N PHE A 203 27.69 8.70 33.56
CA PHE A 203 28.01 9.54 34.72
C PHE A 203 29.44 10.09 34.69
N TYR A 204 30.47 9.25 34.48
CA TYR A 204 31.86 9.74 34.56
C TYR A 204 32.18 10.78 33.48
N ASN A 205 31.67 10.56 32.25
CA ASN A 205 31.92 11.41 31.07
C ASN A 205 30.75 12.36 30.73
N LEU A 206 29.80 12.58 31.65
CA LEU A 206 28.65 13.48 31.46
C LEU A 206 29.09 14.90 31.02
N THR A 207 28.27 15.68 30.31
CA THR A 207 28.59 17.10 30.02
C THR A 207 28.61 17.96 31.29
N ARG A 208 29.54 18.91 31.38
CA ARG A 208 29.60 19.90 32.48
C ARG A 208 28.74 21.13 32.21
N GLU A 209 28.61 21.49 30.93
CA GLU A 209 27.85 22.65 30.47
C GLU A 209 26.44 22.19 30.08
N PRO A 210 25.39 22.98 30.35
CA PRO A 210 24.05 22.67 29.88
C PRO A 210 24.05 22.51 28.36
N PRO A 211 23.48 21.43 27.79
CA PRO A 211 23.34 21.29 26.35
C PRO A 211 22.64 22.50 25.73
N SER A 212 23.12 22.93 24.56
CA SER A 212 22.46 23.95 23.76
C SER A 212 21.03 23.55 23.42
N PHE A 213 20.18 24.55 23.24
CA PHE A 213 18.78 24.34 22.87
C PHE A 213 18.31 25.46 21.96
N ASP A 214 17.99 25.13 20.72
CA ASP A 214 17.63 26.07 19.67
C ASP A 214 16.17 25.86 19.21
N ARG A 215 15.36 26.93 19.21
CA ARG A 215 13.95 26.91 18.82
C ARG A 215 13.78 27.40 17.38
N ASN A 216 14.40 26.71 16.42
CA ASN A 216 14.40 27.07 14.99
C ASN A 216 13.07 26.83 14.24
N GLY A 217 11.95 26.71 14.96
CA GLY A 217 10.62 26.50 14.39
C GLY A 217 10.56 25.24 13.53
N GLN A 218 10.31 25.43 12.23
CA GLN A 218 10.19 24.35 11.24
C GLN A 218 11.54 23.71 10.84
N ASN A 219 12.68 24.22 11.32
CA ASN A 219 14.01 23.61 11.16
C ASN A 219 14.48 23.00 12.49
N ILE A 220 13.79 21.95 12.95
CA ILE A 220 14.03 21.31 14.24
C ILE A 220 15.22 20.34 14.21
N ASP A 221 16.01 20.31 15.30
CA ASP A 221 17.05 19.30 15.54
C ASP A 221 16.61 18.36 16.68
N LEU A 222 15.91 17.28 16.32
CA LEU A 222 15.46 16.27 17.29
C LEU A 222 16.64 15.67 18.06
N ARG A 223 17.81 15.47 17.43
CA ARG A 223 18.98 14.91 18.13
C ARG A 223 19.47 15.82 19.25
N GLN A 224 19.34 17.14 19.10
CA GLN A 224 19.61 18.09 20.17
C GLN A 224 18.59 17.98 21.33
N HIS A 225 17.30 17.80 21.03
CA HIS A 225 16.26 17.55 22.04
C HIS A 225 16.58 16.25 22.81
N ALA A 226 16.79 15.13 22.12
CA ALA A 226 17.16 13.84 22.70
C ALA A 226 18.46 13.89 23.53
N TYR A 227 19.53 14.52 23.04
CA TYR A 227 20.79 14.68 23.78
C TYR A 227 20.62 15.50 25.06
N LYS A 228 19.80 16.55 25.02
CA LYS A 228 19.43 17.34 26.19
C LYS A 228 18.64 16.48 27.19
N GLY A 229 17.69 15.68 26.73
CA GLY A 229 16.99 14.67 27.52
C GLY A 229 17.94 13.71 28.24
N ALA A 230 18.88 13.10 27.52
CA ALA A 230 19.90 12.20 28.08
C ALA A 230 20.76 12.89 29.15
N ALA A 231 21.31 14.07 28.86
CA ALA A 231 22.19 14.76 29.79
C ALA A 231 21.50 15.18 31.11
N TYR A 232 20.22 15.58 31.05
CA TYR A 232 19.45 15.88 32.26
C TYR A 232 19.00 14.60 32.99
N SER A 233 18.55 13.57 32.27
CA SER A 233 18.22 12.25 32.83
C SER A 233 19.38 11.66 33.62
N ASN A 234 20.57 11.59 33.01
CA ASN A 234 21.79 11.09 33.66
C ASN A 234 22.18 11.90 34.91
N ARG A 235 22.00 13.23 34.87
CA ARG A 235 22.26 14.09 36.03
C ARG A 235 21.32 13.80 37.20
N PHE A 236 20.04 13.50 36.92
CA PHE A 236 19.06 13.11 37.94
C PHE A 236 19.31 11.68 38.44
N ALA A 237 19.61 10.73 37.56
CA ALA A 237 19.98 9.37 37.92
C ALA A 237 21.24 9.32 38.81
N MET A 238 22.29 10.04 38.42
CA MET A 238 23.53 10.20 39.22
C MET A 238 23.22 10.79 40.61
N SER A 239 22.30 11.76 40.69
CA SER A 239 21.89 12.37 41.97
C SER A 239 21.05 11.44 42.85
N PHE A 240 20.25 10.54 42.26
CA PHE A 240 19.48 9.53 43.00
C PHE A 240 20.40 8.44 43.57
N LEU A 241 21.34 7.95 42.76
CA LEU A 241 22.33 6.94 43.13
C LEU A 241 23.44 7.45 44.08
N ASN A 242 23.33 8.70 44.57
CA ASN A 242 24.35 9.42 45.36
C ASN A 242 25.76 9.35 44.72
N ALA A 243 25.81 9.35 43.39
CA ALA A 243 27.02 9.17 42.62
C ALA A 243 27.65 10.52 42.23
N THR A 244 28.93 10.47 41.86
CA THR A 244 29.66 11.59 41.27
C THR A 244 30.58 11.07 40.17
N ARG A 245 30.98 11.94 39.25
CA ARG A 245 31.98 11.64 38.20
C ARG A 245 33.31 11.10 38.71
N ASN A 246 33.65 11.39 39.97
CA ASN A 246 34.90 10.97 40.60
C ASN A 246 34.74 9.63 41.35
N SER A 247 33.50 9.14 41.48
CA SER A 247 33.12 7.90 42.16
C SER A 247 32.31 6.97 41.24
N SER A 248 32.43 7.17 39.92
CA SER A 248 31.94 6.28 38.88
C SER A 248 33.04 6.06 37.84
N SER A 249 32.94 5.00 37.07
CA SER A 249 33.93 4.59 36.08
C SER A 249 33.31 3.63 35.07
N GLU A 250 34.01 3.39 33.97
CA GLU A 250 33.62 2.37 32.98
C GLU A 250 33.32 1.02 33.63
N GLY A 251 32.13 0.48 33.37
CA GLY A 251 31.64 -0.79 33.92
C GLY A 251 31.29 -0.75 35.41
N PHE A 252 31.17 0.43 36.04
CA PHE A 252 30.74 0.52 37.44
C PHE A 252 29.23 0.28 37.54
N ALA A 253 28.84 -0.73 38.32
CA ALA A 253 27.46 -1.15 38.51
C ALA A 253 26.86 -0.64 39.83
N TYR A 254 25.68 -0.01 39.75
CA TYR A 254 24.87 0.44 40.87
C TYR A 254 23.69 -0.52 41.09
N PRO A 255 23.69 -1.35 42.15
CA PRO A 255 22.62 -2.31 42.40
C PRO A 255 21.34 -1.63 42.90
N LEU A 256 20.21 -2.05 42.34
CA LEU A 256 18.86 -1.64 42.71
C LEU A 256 17.98 -2.89 42.92
N SER A 257 16.91 -2.74 43.70
CA SER A 257 15.89 -3.77 43.89
C SER A 257 14.51 -3.22 43.60
N SER A 258 13.67 -4.04 42.95
CA SER A 258 12.28 -3.71 42.59
C SER A 258 11.36 -3.45 43.78
N HIS A 259 11.81 -3.79 44.99
CA HIS A 259 11.05 -3.61 46.23
C HIS A 259 11.06 -2.17 46.76
N GLY A 260 11.83 -1.26 46.15
CA GLY A 260 11.84 0.16 46.48
C GLY A 260 10.82 0.97 45.67
N PHE A 261 9.77 1.47 46.32
CA PHE A 261 8.70 2.28 45.71
C PHE A 261 9.11 3.72 45.28
N GLU A 262 10.41 3.99 45.08
CA GLU A 262 10.96 5.34 44.86
C GLU A 262 11.40 5.61 43.40
N THR A 263 11.59 4.55 42.59
CA THR A 263 11.94 4.65 41.17
C THR A 263 10.70 4.55 40.27
N ARG A 264 10.80 5.05 39.02
CA ARG A 264 9.79 4.82 37.97
C ARG A 264 10.12 3.53 37.19
N LEU A 265 11.40 3.26 36.98
CA LEU A 265 11.92 1.98 36.49
C LEU A 265 11.77 0.91 37.57
N SER A 266 11.10 -0.19 37.22
CA SER A 266 10.80 -1.32 38.07
C SER A 266 11.24 -2.65 37.45
N GLY A 267 11.16 -3.73 38.23
CA GLY A 267 11.40 -5.09 37.74
C GLY A 267 10.40 -5.59 36.69
N PHE A 268 9.27 -4.89 36.47
CA PHE A 268 8.25 -5.25 35.49
C PHE A 268 8.47 -4.60 34.11
N ASP A 269 9.34 -3.59 34.03
CA ASP A 269 9.68 -2.89 32.79
C ASP A 269 10.79 -3.59 32.00
N LEU A 270 11.47 -4.54 32.66
CA LEU A 270 12.55 -5.36 32.09
C LEU A 270 11.97 -6.55 31.30
N GLN A 271 12.80 -7.21 30.51
CA GLN A 271 12.44 -8.31 29.60
C GLN A 271 11.55 -7.91 28.41
N LYS A 272 11.26 -6.63 28.21
CA LYS A 272 10.42 -6.07 27.14
C LYS A 272 10.90 -4.65 26.78
N ILE A 273 10.45 -4.07 25.67
CA ILE A 273 10.67 -2.62 25.47
C ILE A 273 9.71 -1.83 26.37
N SER A 274 10.21 -0.74 26.96
CA SER A 274 9.43 0.09 27.88
C SER A 274 9.73 1.57 27.64
N ALA A 275 8.68 2.39 27.57
CA ALA A 275 8.82 3.84 27.68
C ALA A 275 8.90 4.22 29.17
N LEU A 276 9.68 5.24 29.50
CA LEU A 276 9.91 5.70 30.88
C LEU A 276 10.03 7.23 30.88
N PRO A 277 9.61 7.93 31.96
CA PRO A 277 9.82 9.37 32.05
C PRO A 277 11.31 9.71 32.12
N LEU A 278 11.67 10.94 31.76
CA LEU A 278 13.06 11.41 31.80
C LEU A 278 13.71 11.37 33.20
N SER A 279 12.91 11.27 34.27
CA SER A 279 13.38 10.99 35.63
C SER A 279 13.15 9.52 36.04
N TYR A 280 13.56 8.56 35.21
CA TYR A 280 13.26 7.14 35.41
C TYR A 280 13.68 6.54 36.77
N LEU A 281 14.70 7.10 37.45
CA LEU A 281 15.07 6.71 38.82
C LEU A 281 14.45 7.58 39.94
N ASN A 282 13.59 8.56 39.64
CA ASN A 282 13.04 9.47 40.65
C ASN A 282 11.61 9.92 40.32
N ILE A 283 10.67 9.64 41.24
CA ILE A 283 9.26 10.01 41.10
C ILE A 283 8.98 11.53 41.04
N THR A 284 9.81 12.39 41.63
CA THR A 284 9.49 13.82 41.87
C THR A 284 9.89 14.77 40.74
N GLY A 285 10.55 14.30 39.69
CA GLY A 285 10.95 15.12 38.55
C GLY A 285 9.89 15.18 37.45
N ASN A 286 9.68 16.36 36.87
CA ASN A 286 9.25 16.48 35.48
C ASN A 286 10.39 17.18 34.72
N LEU A 287 10.86 16.58 33.63
CA LEU A 287 11.93 17.13 32.79
C LEU A 287 11.46 17.26 31.33
N ASP A 288 10.17 17.05 31.08
CA ASP A 288 9.65 16.75 29.75
C ASP A 288 9.64 18.03 28.92
N VAL A 289 9.16 19.13 29.51
CA VAL A 289 9.30 20.52 29.01
C VAL A 289 10.76 20.90 28.67
N ILE A 290 11.75 20.33 29.37
CA ILE A 290 13.17 20.60 29.09
C ILE A 290 13.62 19.90 27.80
N CYS A 291 13.05 18.75 27.46
CA CYS A 291 13.38 18.00 26.24
C CYS A 291 12.42 18.33 25.08
N GLN A 292 11.10 18.24 25.27
CA GLN A 292 10.06 18.60 24.29
C GLN A 292 10.28 20.03 23.78
N GLY A 293 10.67 20.93 24.68
CA GLY A 293 11.12 22.27 24.33
C GLY A 293 10.06 23.35 24.41
N PHE A 294 8.79 22.98 24.61
CA PHE A 294 7.65 23.85 24.90
C PHE A 294 6.97 23.39 26.20
N GLY A 295 6.02 24.18 26.69
CA GLY A 295 5.10 23.75 27.74
C GLY A 295 3.72 24.35 27.51
N GLY A 296 2.70 23.85 28.22
CA GLY A 296 1.30 24.24 27.99
C GLY A 296 0.98 25.74 28.15
N ALA A 297 1.89 26.52 28.75
CA ALA A 297 1.77 27.97 28.89
C ALA A 297 2.37 28.79 27.72
N ASP A 298 3.17 28.17 26.84
CA ASP A 298 3.72 28.81 25.63
C ASP A 298 2.60 29.04 24.60
N THR A 299 2.78 29.99 23.67
CA THR A 299 1.79 30.31 22.62
C THR A 299 1.68 29.16 21.61
N ALA A 300 0.46 28.75 21.26
CA ALA A 300 0.22 27.82 20.15
C ALA A 300 0.53 28.53 18.82
N ASN A 301 1.59 28.11 18.10
CA ASN A 301 1.97 28.70 16.82
C ASN A 301 2.83 27.77 15.94
N ILE A 302 3.04 28.17 14.68
CA ILE A 302 3.83 27.42 13.68
C ILE A 302 5.30 27.17 14.07
N THR A 303 5.83 27.91 15.05
CA THR A 303 7.23 27.80 15.54
C THR A 303 7.37 26.91 16.77
N ASN A 304 6.29 26.60 17.47
CA ASN A 304 6.28 25.58 18.51
C ASN A 304 5.80 24.27 17.89
N VAL A 305 6.75 23.53 17.30
CA VAL A 305 6.55 22.19 16.75
C VAL A 305 6.23 21.20 17.88
N HIS A 306 5.33 20.26 17.62
CA HIS A 306 5.06 19.13 18.51
C HIS A 306 6.29 18.21 18.55
N VAL A 307 6.76 17.97 19.77
CA VAL A 307 7.83 17.04 20.08
C VAL A 307 7.40 16.29 21.33
N ASP A 308 7.48 14.97 21.31
CA ASP A 308 7.42 14.14 22.51
C ASP A 308 8.80 13.61 22.87
N CYS A 309 9.02 13.43 24.17
CA CYS A 309 10.31 13.05 24.74
C CYS A 309 10.14 12.04 25.87
N GLY A 310 11.10 11.13 25.99
CA GLY A 310 11.17 10.21 27.11
C GLY A 310 12.42 9.35 27.07
N ILE A 311 12.57 8.52 28.10
CA ILE A 311 13.49 7.39 28.06
C ILE A 311 12.81 6.23 27.34
N PHE A 312 13.56 5.58 26.46
CA PHE A 312 13.23 4.31 25.85
C PHE A 312 14.22 3.27 26.37
N LEU A 313 13.71 2.30 27.12
CA LEU A 313 14.45 1.12 27.49
C LEU A 313 14.40 0.16 26.31
N GLY A 314 15.55 -0.03 25.65
CA GLY A 314 15.70 -0.83 24.44
C GLY A 314 15.40 -2.31 24.65
N PRO A 315 15.24 -3.10 23.57
CA PRO A 315 14.90 -4.51 23.65
C PRO A 315 15.97 -5.32 24.42
N PRO A 316 15.58 -6.36 25.17
CA PRO A 316 16.50 -7.18 25.95
C PRO A 316 17.47 -7.96 25.06
N LEU A 317 18.77 -7.71 25.25
CA LEU A 317 19.86 -8.41 24.56
C LEU A 317 20.54 -9.41 25.50
N ARG A 318 20.85 -10.61 25.00
CA ARG A 318 21.36 -11.73 25.80
C ARG A 318 22.89 -11.72 25.86
N THR A 319 23.47 -11.76 27.06
CA THR A 319 24.91 -11.54 27.27
C THR A 319 25.70 -12.79 27.69
N ASP A 320 25.02 -13.94 27.87
CA ASP A 320 25.65 -15.22 28.23
C ASP A 320 26.05 -16.11 27.03
N GLY A 321 25.72 -15.70 25.80
CA GLY A 321 25.99 -16.45 24.56
C GLY A 321 24.94 -17.50 24.17
N GLY A 322 23.80 -17.59 24.88
CA GLY A 322 22.64 -18.39 24.47
C GLY A 322 21.76 -17.71 23.42
N ASP A 323 20.66 -18.36 23.04
CA ASP A 323 19.70 -17.82 22.06
C ASP A 323 18.91 -16.63 22.66
N SER A 324 18.90 -15.49 21.96
CA SER A 324 18.25 -14.24 22.39
C SER A 324 16.72 -14.31 22.45
N ARG A 325 16.11 -15.41 21.99
CA ARG A 325 14.67 -15.69 22.10
C ARG A 325 14.33 -16.57 23.31
N MET A 326 15.31 -17.19 23.96
CA MET A 326 15.11 -18.13 25.08
C MET A 326 15.35 -17.45 26.44
N PHE A 327 14.27 -17.21 27.19
CA PHE A 327 14.30 -16.55 28.50
C PHE A 327 14.49 -17.57 29.63
N ASP A 328 15.65 -18.24 29.63
CA ASP A 328 15.97 -19.35 30.56
C ASP A 328 16.24 -18.87 32.00
N ARG A 329 16.02 -19.72 33.01
CA ARG A 329 16.51 -19.43 34.38
C ARG A 329 18.03 -19.42 34.43
N GLY A 330 18.60 -18.42 35.09
CA GLY A 330 20.04 -18.16 35.14
C GLY A 330 20.61 -17.42 33.93
N SER A 331 19.80 -17.13 32.89
CA SER A 331 20.25 -16.36 31.73
C SER A 331 20.50 -14.90 32.06
N LYS A 332 21.46 -14.30 31.36
CA LYS A 332 21.92 -12.92 31.59
C LYS A 332 21.52 -11.99 30.46
N TRP A 333 21.07 -10.80 30.83
CA TRP A 333 20.49 -9.82 29.91
C TRP A 333 20.99 -8.41 30.21
N THR A 334 21.00 -7.58 29.17
CA THR A 334 21.23 -6.14 29.24
C THR A 334 20.16 -5.42 28.42
N GLN A 335 19.77 -4.22 28.87
CA GLN A 335 18.88 -3.32 28.14
C GLN A 335 19.50 -1.91 28.12
N GLY A 336 19.71 -1.36 26.91
CA GLY A 336 20.22 0.00 26.73
C GLY A 336 19.19 1.05 27.14
N ILE A 337 19.64 2.10 27.83
CA ILE A 337 18.82 3.24 28.22
C ILE A 337 19.07 4.36 27.22
N HIS A 338 18.07 4.68 26.39
CA HIS A 338 18.18 5.72 25.37
C HIS A 338 17.22 6.87 25.70
N ALA A 339 17.65 8.12 25.55
CA ALA A 339 16.72 9.25 25.51
C ALA A 339 16.29 9.45 24.05
N CYS A 340 14.99 9.44 23.79
CA CYS A 340 14.45 9.65 22.46
C CYS A 340 13.57 10.91 22.45
N SER A 341 13.57 11.59 21.31
CA SER A 341 12.62 12.64 21.00
C SER A 341 12.03 12.40 19.62
N SER A 342 10.72 12.52 19.52
CA SER A 342 9.95 12.25 18.31
C SER A 342 9.08 13.44 17.94
N ALA A 343 8.90 13.66 16.64
CA ALA A 343 7.95 14.62 16.09
C ALA A 343 7.17 13.95 14.94
N THR A 344 6.15 14.65 14.45
CA THR A 344 5.42 14.24 13.24
C THR A 344 5.68 15.24 12.13
N ARG A 345 5.96 14.70 10.95
CA ARG A 345 6.20 15.44 9.71
C ARG A 345 5.08 15.13 8.72
N ALA A 346 4.37 16.15 8.26
CA ALA A 346 3.54 16.06 7.07
C ALA A 346 4.36 16.34 5.81
N SER A 347 4.06 15.61 4.74
CA SER A 347 4.56 15.91 3.40
C SER A 347 3.51 15.51 2.35
N VAL A 348 3.44 16.25 1.23
CA VAL A 348 2.64 15.85 0.08
C VAL A 348 3.57 15.11 -0.87
N GLN A 349 3.29 13.85 -1.17
CA GLN A 349 4.18 13.00 -1.98
C GLN A 349 3.39 12.36 -3.13
N THR A 350 3.99 12.29 -4.30
CA THR A 350 3.39 11.62 -5.47
C THR A 350 3.55 10.10 -5.33
N VAL A 351 2.41 9.40 -5.33
CA VAL A 351 2.34 7.94 -5.27
C VAL A 351 1.85 7.43 -6.62
N THR A 352 2.62 6.52 -7.21
CA THR A 352 2.29 5.84 -8.47
C THR A 352 1.75 4.45 -8.19
N PHE A 353 0.57 4.19 -8.71
CA PHE A 353 -0.18 2.97 -8.61
C PHE A 353 -0.10 2.23 -9.94
N SER A 354 0.00 0.90 -9.91
CA SER A 354 -0.05 0.08 -11.12
C SER A 354 -0.80 -1.21 -10.84
N SER A 355 -1.85 -1.49 -11.62
CA SER A 355 -2.63 -2.74 -11.53
C SER A 355 -2.80 -3.36 -12.91
N ASN A 356 -2.73 -4.68 -12.96
CA ASN A 356 -3.03 -5.48 -14.16
C ASN A 356 -4.53 -5.83 -14.26
N SER A 357 -5.35 -5.34 -13.32
CA SER A 357 -6.79 -5.56 -13.21
C SER A 357 -7.53 -4.23 -12.96
N SER A 358 -8.70 -4.05 -13.57
CA SER A 358 -9.61 -2.93 -13.32
C SER A 358 -10.71 -3.23 -12.29
N THR A 359 -10.92 -4.50 -11.93
CA THR A 359 -12.04 -4.93 -11.08
C THR A 359 -11.61 -5.50 -9.73
N ASP A 360 -10.30 -5.58 -9.47
CA ASP A 360 -9.72 -6.14 -8.24
C ASP A 360 -8.48 -5.33 -7.84
N ILE A 361 -8.25 -5.19 -6.54
CA ILE A 361 -7.06 -4.57 -5.94
C ILE A 361 -5.98 -5.63 -5.63
N GLN A 362 -6.31 -6.93 -5.65
CA GLN A 362 -5.30 -7.98 -5.48
C GLN A 362 -4.25 -7.93 -6.61
N GLY A 363 -3.02 -7.57 -6.23
CA GLY A 363 -1.91 -7.34 -7.17
C GLY A 363 -1.59 -5.87 -7.45
N LEU A 364 -2.34 -4.91 -6.88
CA LEU A 364 -2.01 -3.48 -6.94
C LEU A 364 -0.59 -3.23 -6.43
N GLN A 365 0.27 -2.71 -7.30
CA GLN A 365 1.60 -2.24 -6.94
C GLN A 365 1.52 -0.76 -6.56
N ILE A 366 2.07 -0.40 -5.40
CA ILE A 366 2.15 0.96 -4.89
C ILE A 366 3.62 1.36 -4.84
N SER A 367 3.97 2.47 -5.50
CA SER A 367 5.32 3.03 -5.54
C SER A 367 5.30 4.48 -5.08
N ARG A 368 6.02 4.78 -4.01
CA ARG A 368 6.01 6.07 -3.29
C ARG A 368 7.26 6.87 -3.63
N GLU A 369 7.13 8.06 -4.24
CA GLU A 369 8.27 8.98 -4.29
C GLU A 369 8.45 9.62 -2.91
N LYS A 370 9.42 9.11 -2.14
CA LYS A 370 9.76 9.52 -0.76
C LYS A 370 10.13 11.02 -0.56
N LYS A 371 10.08 11.81 -1.63
CA LYS A 371 10.42 13.24 -1.68
C LYS A 371 9.14 14.06 -1.71
N GLY A 372 9.01 15.00 -0.76
CA GLY A 372 7.87 15.90 -0.72
C GLY A 372 7.85 16.93 -1.86
N LEU A 373 6.64 17.28 -2.29
CA LEU A 373 6.38 18.41 -3.18
C LEU A 373 6.50 19.73 -2.40
N ASN A 374 7.10 20.74 -3.02
CA ASN A 374 7.30 22.05 -2.41
C ASN A 374 6.01 22.89 -2.44
N VAL A 375 5.18 22.77 -1.40
CA VAL A 375 3.83 23.35 -1.32
C VAL A 375 3.71 24.39 -0.19
N VAL A 376 2.66 25.22 -0.24
CA VAL A 376 2.30 26.11 0.88
C VAL A 376 1.59 25.30 1.96
N TRP A 377 2.25 25.20 3.10
CA TRP A 377 1.66 24.74 4.35
C TRP A 377 1.15 25.95 5.12
N ALA A 378 -0.05 25.82 5.70
CA ALA A 378 -0.62 26.80 6.60
C ALA A 378 -0.86 26.18 7.98
N THR A 379 -0.75 27.03 8.99
CA THR A 379 -1.30 26.82 10.33
C THR A 379 -2.22 27.99 10.64
N GLU A 380 -3.37 27.72 11.25
CA GLU A 380 -4.27 28.77 11.71
C GLU A 380 -3.58 29.70 12.73
N LYS A 381 -3.75 31.01 12.56
CA LYS A 381 -3.14 32.03 13.42
C LYS A 381 -4.01 32.37 14.62
N THR A 382 -3.51 32.13 15.82
CA THR A 382 -4.23 32.40 17.07
C THR A 382 -3.36 33.12 18.11
N ASN A 383 -3.97 33.55 19.21
CA ASN A 383 -3.29 34.06 20.40
C ASN A 383 -3.46 33.11 21.62
N PHE A 384 -3.88 31.85 21.39
CA PHE A 384 -4.08 30.88 22.45
C PHE A 384 -2.75 30.27 22.91
N ARG A 385 -2.76 29.65 24.09
CA ARG A 385 -1.65 28.82 24.58
C ARG A 385 -1.77 27.41 24.04
N ILE A 386 -0.67 26.67 24.05
CA ILE A 386 -0.61 25.26 23.64
C ILE A 386 -1.66 24.44 24.41
N ALA A 387 -1.75 24.55 25.75
CA ALA A 387 -2.75 23.79 26.51
C ALA A 387 -4.22 24.23 26.27
N ASP A 388 -4.44 25.39 25.65
CA ASP A 388 -5.79 25.94 25.43
C ASP A 388 -6.33 25.63 24.01
N VAL A 389 -5.54 25.09 23.07
CA VAL A 389 -6.01 24.81 21.71
C VAL A 389 -5.15 23.80 20.94
N ASP A 390 -5.76 22.97 20.10
CA ASP A 390 -5.08 22.29 18.99
C ASP A 390 -5.29 23.08 17.69
N LEU A 391 -4.24 23.25 16.89
CA LEU A 391 -4.25 24.14 15.71
C LEU A 391 -4.56 23.38 14.41
N PHE A 392 -5.46 23.93 13.60
CA PHE A 392 -5.65 23.43 12.24
C PHE A 392 -4.39 23.68 11.39
N TRP A 393 -3.94 22.63 10.72
CA TRP A 393 -2.76 22.62 9.86
C TRP A 393 -3.04 21.85 8.56
N GLY A 394 -2.29 22.17 7.49
CA GLY A 394 -2.40 21.45 6.21
C GLY A 394 -1.90 22.26 5.01
N ARG A 395 -1.99 21.69 3.82
CA ARG A 395 -1.73 22.41 2.56
C ARG A 395 -2.93 23.30 2.21
N VAL A 396 -2.64 24.53 1.82
CA VAL A 396 -3.62 25.47 1.25
C VAL A 396 -3.27 25.78 -0.21
N ASP A 397 -4.24 26.33 -0.95
CA ASP A 397 -4.01 26.89 -2.29
C ASP A 397 -2.97 28.03 -2.22
N ASP A 398 -2.11 28.15 -3.24
CA ASP A 398 -1.02 29.13 -3.29
C ASP A 398 -1.50 30.58 -3.09
N ARG A 399 -2.77 30.89 -3.38
CA ARG A 399 -3.38 32.22 -3.13
C ARG A 399 -3.34 32.66 -1.66
N TYR A 400 -3.29 31.72 -0.72
CA TYR A 400 -3.28 31.98 0.71
C TYR A 400 -1.87 32.15 1.31
N GLU A 401 -0.80 32.05 0.51
CA GLU A 401 0.59 32.12 0.99
C GLU A 401 0.91 33.41 1.80
N ASN A 402 0.21 34.50 1.51
CA ASN A 402 0.38 35.80 2.16
C ASN A 402 -0.86 36.21 3.01
N ASP A 403 -1.73 35.28 3.40
CA ASP A 403 -2.92 35.61 4.18
C ASP A 403 -2.56 36.04 5.61
N SER A 404 -3.07 37.21 6.02
CA SER A 404 -2.87 37.78 7.34
C SER A 404 -3.47 36.96 8.49
N SER A 405 -4.47 36.08 8.24
CA SER A 405 -5.10 35.22 9.24
C SER A 405 -4.44 33.84 9.40
N LEU A 406 -3.32 33.60 8.71
CA LEU A 406 -2.57 32.35 8.76
C LEU A 406 -1.12 32.59 9.19
N TRP A 407 -0.47 31.53 9.64
CA TRP A 407 0.97 31.38 9.51
C TRP A 407 1.25 30.44 8.34
N THR A 408 2.13 30.84 7.43
CA THR A 408 2.42 30.10 6.20
C THR A 408 3.91 29.78 6.07
N THR A 409 4.21 28.67 5.42
CA THR A 409 5.58 28.29 5.02
C THR A 409 5.54 27.48 3.73
N ARG A 410 6.50 27.70 2.82
CA ARG A 410 6.62 26.94 1.57
C ARG A 410 7.79 25.97 1.67
N SER A 411 7.51 24.67 1.64
CA SER A 411 8.48 23.63 1.98
C SER A 411 8.12 22.26 1.39
N ASP A 412 9.11 21.37 1.25
CA ASP A 412 8.91 19.94 0.93
C ASP A 412 8.30 19.14 2.10
N ARG A 413 8.43 19.67 3.32
CA ARG A 413 7.98 19.07 4.58
C ARG A 413 7.41 20.10 5.54
N PHE A 414 6.56 19.67 6.45
CA PHE A 414 6.02 20.50 7.50
C PHE A 414 5.96 19.73 8.82
N TYR A 415 6.61 20.23 9.86
CA TYR A 415 6.53 19.65 11.20
C TYR A 415 5.29 20.17 11.92
N LEU A 416 4.50 19.25 12.45
CA LEU A 416 3.17 19.56 12.96
C LEU A 416 3.25 20.38 14.26
N PRO A 417 2.34 21.35 14.49
CA PRO A 417 2.39 22.24 15.64
C PRO A 417 2.01 21.53 16.95
N ALA A 418 2.57 22.02 18.06
CA ALA A 418 2.13 21.64 19.40
C ALA A 418 0.76 22.24 19.73
N GLY A 419 -0.09 21.45 20.37
CA GLY A 419 -1.44 21.83 20.80
C GLY A 419 -1.83 21.19 22.14
N SER A 420 -3.11 21.29 22.51
CA SER A 420 -3.62 20.81 23.81
C SER A 420 -3.41 19.30 23.97
N THR A 421 -3.64 18.51 22.93
CA THR A 421 -3.36 17.07 22.97
C THR A 421 -1.85 16.76 23.17
N SER A 422 -0.93 17.68 22.84
CA SER A 422 0.51 17.54 23.17
C SER A 422 0.84 17.73 24.65
N ILE A 423 -0.12 18.14 25.48
CA ILE A 423 0.05 18.35 26.93
C ILE A 423 -0.71 17.29 27.74
N PHE A 424 -1.82 16.76 27.20
CA PHE A 424 -2.73 15.85 27.91
C PHE A 424 -2.82 14.44 27.32
N SER A 425 -2.32 14.21 26.10
CA SER A 425 -2.36 12.92 25.40
C SER A 425 -3.77 12.32 25.26
N VAL A 426 -4.79 13.18 25.08
CA VAL A 426 -6.20 12.79 24.87
C VAL A 426 -6.67 13.24 23.48
N LEU A 427 -7.31 12.34 22.73
CA LEU A 427 -7.88 12.65 21.40
C LEU A 427 -8.88 13.82 21.50
N ALA A 428 -8.56 14.93 20.84
CA ALA A 428 -9.43 16.10 20.79
C ALA A 428 -10.73 15.79 20.03
N ALA A 429 -11.88 16.03 20.66
CA ALA A 429 -13.19 15.68 20.11
C ALA A 429 -13.48 16.49 18.83
N GLY A 430 -13.81 15.79 17.74
CA GLY A 430 -14.03 16.38 16.42
C GLY A 430 -12.76 16.72 15.61
N MET A 431 -11.56 16.49 16.15
CA MET A 431 -10.27 16.97 15.62
C MET A 431 -9.29 15.82 15.28
N PRO A 432 -9.51 15.07 14.18
CA PRO A 432 -8.66 13.95 13.80
C PRO A 432 -7.23 14.37 13.41
N GLU A 433 -7.01 15.63 13.04
CA GLU A 433 -5.68 16.20 12.74
C GLU A 433 -4.76 16.34 13.97
N ALA A 434 -5.30 16.24 15.19
CA ALA A 434 -4.52 16.20 16.43
C ALA A 434 -4.03 14.79 16.80
N ALA A 435 -4.56 13.73 16.15
CA ALA A 435 -4.36 12.34 16.54
C ALA A 435 -2.87 11.91 16.59
N HIS A 436 -2.00 12.53 15.79
CA HIS A 436 -0.57 12.23 15.82
C HIS A 436 0.09 12.56 17.16
N THR A 437 -0.32 13.65 17.82
CA THR A 437 0.22 14.03 19.14
C THR A 437 -0.21 13.03 20.21
N GLN A 438 -1.42 12.47 20.06
CA GLN A 438 -1.94 11.43 20.94
C GLN A 438 -1.25 10.09 20.71
N ALA A 439 -1.03 9.70 19.45
CA ALA A 439 -0.29 8.48 19.09
C ALA A 439 1.16 8.51 19.58
N TRP A 440 1.81 9.68 19.59
CA TRP A 440 3.11 9.84 20.27
C TRP A 440 2.97 9.71 21.79
N GLY A 441 1.98 10.36 22.40
CA GLY A 441 1.67 10.20 23.83
C GLY A 441 1.52 8.73 24.23
N ALA A 442 0.74 7.94 23.49
CA ALA A 442 0.59 6.49 23.70
C ALA A 442 1.92 5.73 23.48
N ALA A 443 2.70 6.09 22.45
CA ALA A 443 4.02 5.51 22.21
C ALA A 443 5.11 5.97 23.21
N TYR A 444 4.84 6.93 24.10
CA TYR A 444 5.70 7.35 25.21
C TYR A 444 5.09 7.04 26.60
N GLU A 445 3.89 6.48 26.67
CA GLU A 445 3.23 6.13 27.93
C GLU A 445 3.99 4.98 28.64
N PRO A 446 4.26 5.08 29.96
CA PRO A 446 5.03 4.05 30.67
C PRO A 446 4.44 2.64 30.62
N SER A 447 3.14 2.51 30.37
CA SER A 447 2.46 1.25 30.08
C SER A 447 2.19 1.09 28.58
N LEU A 448 3.22 0.75 27.80
CA LEU A 448 3.07 0.26 26.42
C LEU A 448 2.24 -1.04 26.43
N GLY A 449 0.92 -0.90 26.29
CA GLY A 449 -0.07 -1.98 26.43
C GLY A 449 -1.19 -1.62 27.41
N SER A 450 -1.96 -0.58 27.11
CA SER A 450 -3.29 -0.41 27.72
C SER A 450 -4.27 -1.40 27.08
N ASP A 451 -5.35 -1.80 27.79
CA ASP A 451 -6.35 -2.80 27.33
C ASP A 451 -7.04 -2.50 25.98
N LYS A 452 -6.76 -1.35 25.35
CA LYS A 452 -7.32 -0.90 24.07
C LYS A 452 -6.37 -1.09 22.89
N LEU A 453 -5.06 -1.05 23.13
CA LEU A 453 -4.03 -1.10 22.10
C LEU A 453 -3.33 -2.46 22.08
N GLN A 454 -2.73 -2.79 20.93
CA GLN A 454 -1.86 -3.94 20.77
C GLN A 454 -0.66 -3.87 21.74
N ASP A 455 -0.21 -5.02 22.25
CA ASP A 455 1.04 -5.11 23.02
C ASP A 455 2.25 -4.84 22.10
N TYR A 456 2.69 -3.59 22.05
CA TYR A 456 3.92 -3.19 21.37
C TYR A 456 5.19 -3.54 22.16
N SER A 457 5.09 -3.94 23.43
CA SER A 457 6.26 -4.18 24.30
C SER A 457 7.03 -5.47 23.95
N GLY A 458 6.36 -6.40 23.26
CA GLY A 458 6.89 -7.74 23.00
C GLY A 458 6.91 -8.65 24.24
N GLN A 459 6.05 -8.37 25.23
CA GLN A 459 5.88 -9.22 26.42
C GLN A 459 5.02 -10.45 26.11
N SER A 460 3.95 -10.26 25.33
CA SER A 460 3.05 -11.33 24.86
C SER A 460 3.33 -11.75 23.40
N ASP A 461 3.80 -10.83 22.55
CA ASP A 461 4.18 -11.12 21.17
C ASP A 461 5.69 -11.36 21.00
N TYR A 462 6.08 -12.64 20.95
CA TYR A 462 7.47 -13.07 20.74
C TYR A 462 7.98 -12.82 19.31
N ALA A 463 7.10 -12.74 18.31
CA ALA A 463 7.49 -12.48 16.92
C ALA A 463 7.82 -10.99 16.74
N LEU A 464 7.00 -10.11 17.32
CA LEU A 464 7.33 -8.70 17.47
C LEU A 464 8.64 -8.55 18.26
N LYS A 465 8.78 -9.18 19.43
CA LYS A 465 9.99 -9.09 20.26
C LYS A 465 11.28 -9.41 19.48
N ALA A 466 11.28 -10.50 18.71
CA ALA A 466 12.42 -10.88 17.88
C ALA A 466 12.70 -9.88 16.74
N LYS A 467 11.66 -9.25 16.17
CA LYS A 467 11.84 -8.13 15.22
C LYS A 467 12.46 -6.91 15.91
N LEU A 468 11.99 -6.53 17.10
CA LEU A 468 12.52 -5.40 17.87
C LEU A 468 14.01 -5.62 18.21
N GLN A 469 14.38 -6.81 18.71
CA GLN A 469 15.77 -7.19 18.97
C GLN A 469 16.62 -7.07 17.69
N SER A 470 16.20 -7.68 16.59
CA SER A 470 16.98 -7.69 15.33
C SER A 470 17.10 -6.33 14.65
N LEU A 471 16.17 -5.37 14.87
CA LEU A 471 16.34 -3.99 14.42
C LEU A 471 17.52 -3.28 15.11
N VAL A 472 17.71 -3.50 16.41
CA VAL A 472 18.82 -2.91 17.19
C VAL A 472 20.13 -3.66 16.95
N GLU A 473 20.10 -4.98 16.74
CA GLU A 473 21.27 -5.76 16.33
C GLU A 473 21.79 -5.36 14.93
N LEU A 474 20.89 -4.97 14.01
CA LEU A 474 21.22 -4.58 12.63
C LEU A 474 21.72 -3.11 12.53
N ASP A 475 21.08 -2.18 13.24
CA ASP A 475 21.49 -0.78 13.30
C ASP A 475 21.44 -0.26 14.76
N PRO A 476 22.54 -0.39 15.53
CA PRO A 476 22.58 0.05 16.92
C PRO A 476 22.36 1.56 17.13
N ILE A 477 22.47 2.37 16.07
CA ILE A 477 22.31 3.84 16.15
C ILE A 477 20.84 4.21 15.93
N ARG A 478 20.22 3.67 14.88
CA ARG A 478 18.86 4.05 14.45
C ARG A 478 17.78 3.05 14.84
N GLY A 479 18.11 1.81 15.19
CA GLY A 479 17.13 0.74 15.48
C GLY A 479 16.12 1.13 16.55
N ASN A 480 16.57 1.76 17.64
CA ASN A 480 15.68 2.29 18.69
C ASN A 480 14.69 3.36 18.17
N ALA A 481 15.14 4.25 17.28
CA ALA A 481 14.29 5.26 16.66
C ALA A 481 13.32 4.65 15.62
N GLN A 482 13.79 3.65 14.85
CA GLN A 482 12.98 2.89 13.90
C GLN A 482 11.84 2.15 14.60
N ILE A 483 12.10 1.54 15.76
CA ILE A 483 11.08 0.90 16.60
C ILE A 483 9.98 1.91 16.95
N ARG A 484 10.34 3.10 17.46
CA ARG A 484 9.36 4.15 17.81
C ARG A 484 8.55 4.61 16.60
N ASN A 485 9.19 4.81 15.46
CA ASN A 485 8.53 5.19 14.21
C ASN A 485 7.53 4.11 13.74
N LEU A 486 7.86 2.83 13.84
CA LEU A 486 6.95 1.75 13.48
C LEU A 486 5.76 1.64 14.44
N ILE A 487 5.96 1.82 15.75
CA ILE A 487 4.87 1.84 16.74
C ILE A 487 3.88 2.98 16.45
N PHE A 488 4.38 4.20 16.25
CA PHE A 488 3.53 5.35 15.87
C PHE A 488 2.72 5.07 14.60
N THR A 489 3.35 4.47 13.58
CA THR A 489 2.70 4.20 12.29
C THR A 489 1.58 3.18 12.42
N ASP A 490 1.78 2.15 13.25
CA ASP A 490 0.78 1.12 13.55
C ASP A 490 -0.44 1.69 14.31
N ILE A 491 -0.19 2.51 15.34
CA ILE A 491 -1.23 3.22 16.10
C ILE A 491 -2.04 4.14 15.17
N MET A 492 -1.36 4.96 14.36
CA MET A 492 -2.03 5.88 13.43
C MET A 492 -2.83 5.15 12.33
N ALA A 493 -2.34 4.03 11.82
CA ALA A 493 -3.04 3.22 10.82
C ALA A 493 -4.38 2.63 11.36
N ASN A 494 -4.37 2.23 12.63
CA ASN A 494 -5.56 1.74 13.32
C ASN A 494 -6.55 2.88 13.63
N ASN A 495 -6.08 4.06 14.03
CA ASN A 495 -6.96 5.08 14.62
C ASN A 495 -7.54 6.13 13.66
N ILE A 496 -6.96 6.38 12.48
CA ILE A 496 -7.53 7.33 11.48
C ILE A 496 -7.80 6.70 10.11
N ILE A 497 -8.59 7.41 9.28
CA ILE A 497 -8.84 7.12 7.86
C ILE A 497 -8.72 8.39 7.01
N GLY A 498 -8.24 8.25 5.77
CA GLY A 498 -8.32 9.29 4.75
C GLY A 498 -9.67 9.28 4.01
N THR A 499 -10.27 10.45 3.81
CA THR A 499 -11.63 10.60 3.25
C THR A 499 -11.66 11.07 1.79
N HIS A 500 -10.58 11.65 1.28
CA HIS A 500 -10.57 12.27 -0.04
C HIS A 500 -10.50 11.24 -1.18
N ALA A 501 -11.51 11.26 -2.06
CA ALA A 501 -11.65 10.38 -3.23
C ALA A 501 -11.46 11.15 -4.55
N ASN A 502 -10.56 10.68 -5.42
CA ASN A 502 -10.40 11.24 -6.77
C ASN A 502 -11.39 10.59 -7.74
N HIS A 503 -12.46 11.30 -8.10
CA HIS A 503 -13.48 10.82 -9.05
C HIS A 503 -12.98 10.75 -10.52
N THR A 504 -11.84 11.35 -10.82
CA THR A 504 -11.18 11.30 -12.14
C THR A 504 -9.68 11.09 -11.97
N LEU A 505 -9.11 10.15 -12.72
CA LEU A 505 -7.71 9.72 -12.62
C LEU A 505 -7.04 9.85 -13.99
N MET A 506 -5.77 10.28 -14.02
CA MET A 506 -4.95 10.30 -15.23
C MET A 506 -4.19 8.97 -15.34
N VAL A 507 -4.60 8.13 -16.29
CA VAL A 507 -4.21 6.72 -16.38
C VAL A 507 -3.47 6.44 -17.69
N ALA A 508 -2.28 5.86 -17.59
CA ALA A 508 -1.61 5.20 -18.72
C ALA A 508 -2.06 3.73 -18.76
N GLU A 509 -3.01 3.41 -19.65
CA GLU A 509 -3.54 2.05 -19.81
C GLU A 509 -2.45 1.05 -20.22
N HIS A 510 -2.58 -0.19 -19.78
CA HIS A 510 -1.66 -1.28 -20.12
C HIS A 510 -2.02 -1.90 -21.46
N LEU A 511 -1.25 -1.62 -22.51
CA LEU A 511 -1.41 -2.26 -23.81
C LEU A 511 -0.81 -3.67 -23.78
N LYS A 512 -1.66 -4.67 -23.98
CA LYS A 512 -1.24 -6.06 -24.19
C LYS A 512 -0.54 -6.17 -25.54
N THR A 513 0.78 -6.38 -25.53
CA THR A 513 1.54 -6.67 -26.74
C THR A 513 1.63 -8.18 -26.98
N ILE A 514 1.94 -8.57 -28.23
CA ILE A 514 2.22 -9.96 -28.59
C ILE A 514 3.70 -10.02 -28.96
N SER A 515 4.46 -10.88 -28.29
CA SER A 515 5.86 -11.15 -28.61
C SER A 515 5.96 -12.39 -29.50
N TYR A 516 6.95 -12.42 -30.39
CA TYR A 516 7.27 -13.59 -31.20
C TYR A 516 8.61 -14.17 -30.74
N ASP A 517 8.62 -15.42 -30.28
CA ASP A 517 9.85 -16.13 -29.93
C ASP A 517 10.54 -16.65 -31.19
N PHE A 518 11.65 -15.98 -31.55
CA PHE A 518 12.47 -16.29 -32.72
C PHE A 518 12.98 -17.75 -32.79
N ARG A 519 12.97 -18.51 -31.69
CA ARG A 519 13.27 -19.95 -31.71
C ARG A 519 12.32 -20.73 -32.61
N PHE A 520 11.06 -20.30 -32.74
CA PHE A 520 10.08 -20.94 -33.63
C PHE A 520 10.18 -20.49 -35.10
N ALA A 521 10.91 -19.41 -35.42
CA ALA A 521 11.18 -19.01 -36.80
C ALA A 521 12.28 -19.86 -37.47
N ILE A 522 13.10 -20.58 -36.69
CA ILE A 522 14.28 -21.32 -37.18
C ILE A 522 13.95 -22.24 -38.38
N PRO A 523 12.87 -23.05 -38.40
CA PRO A 523 12.55 -23.90 -39.55
C PRO A 523 12.19 -23.09 -40.82
N GLY A 524 11.52 -21.95 -40.65
CA GLY A 524 11.17 -21.05 -41.75
C GLY A 524 12.39 -20.32 -42.33
N LEU A 525 13.31 -19.89 -41.47
CA LEU A 525 14.58 -19.28 -41.86
C LEU A 525 15.50 -20.27 -42.60
N LEU A 526 15.54 -21.53 -42.16
CA LEU A 526 16.25 -22.61 -42.88
C LEU A 526 15.63 -22.88 -44.26
N LEU A 527 14.30 -22.87 -44.37
CA LEU A 527 13.61 -22.97 -45.67
C LEU A 527 13.98 -21.81 -46.60
N LEU A 528 13.96 -20.57 -46.10
CA LEU A 528 14.39 -19.39 -46.86
C LEU A 528 15.84 -19.50 -47.31
N ALA A 529 16.75 -19.94 -46.44
CA ALA A 529 18.17 -20.12 -46.77
C ALA A 529 18.41 -21.17 -47.89
N ILE A 530 17.55 -22.18 -48.01
CA ILE A 530 17.58 -23.17 -49.10
C ILE A 530 16.94 -22.60 -50.40
N TRP A 531 15.89 -21.79 -50.27
CA TRP A 531 15.12 -21.28 -51.40
C TRP A 531 15.76 -20.06 -52.08
N ILE A 532 16.39 -19.15 -51.31
CA ILE A 532 17.03 -17.93 -51.84
C ILE A 532 18.09 -18.25 -52.90
N PRO A 533 19.07 -19.16 -52.68
CA PRO A 533 20.03 -19.55 -53.73
C PRO A 533 19.36 -20.12 -54.97
N SER A 534 18.30 -20.91 -54.80
CA SER A 534 17.56 -21.55 -55.90
C SER A 534 16.81 -20.51 -56.74
N PHE A 535 16.20 -19.51 -56.10
CA PHE A 535 15.50 -18.41 -56.76
C PHE A 535 16.48 -17.44 -57.44
N LEU A 536 17.60 -17.14 -56.80
CA LEU A 536 18.68 -16.33 -57.39
C LEU A 536 19.30 -17.02 -58.61
N PHE A 537 19.53 -18.33 -58.58
CA PHE A 537 20.00 -19.07 -59.75
C PHE A 537 18.99 -19.07 -60.90
N SER A 538 17.69 -19.21 -60.63
CA SER A 538 16.67 -19.14 -61.68
C SER A 538 16.58 -17.75 -62.29
N ALA A 539 16.62 -16.69 -61.47
CA ALA A 539 16.69 -15.32 -61.93
C ALA A 539 17.96 -15.05 -62.76
N LEU A 540 19.11 -15.56 -62.34
CA LEU A 540 20.37 -15.48 -63.09
C LEU A 540 20.26 -16.13 -64.47
N PHE A 541 19.73 -17.35 -64.56
CA PHE A 541 19.53 -18.06 -65.84
C PHE A 541 18.55 -17.35 -66.79
N PHE A 542 17.54 -16.64 -66.26
CA PHE A 542 16.64 -15.79 -67.04
C PHE A 542 17.35 -14.50 -67.51
N ILE A 543 18.09 -13.82 -66.63
CA ILE A 543 18.77 -12.56 -66.93
C ILE A 543 19.92 -12.77 -67.95
N THR A 544 20.69 -13.85 -67.84
CA THR A 544 21.74 -14.20 -68.81
C THR A 544 21.18 -14.71 -70.14
N ARG A 545 19.85 -14.88 -70.27
CA ARG A 545 19.13 -15.45 -71.43
C ARG A 545 19.57 -16.86 -71.83
N SER A 546 20.37 -17.55 -71.01
CA SER A 546 20.84 -18.91 -71.27
C SER A 546 19.72 -19.95 -71.33
N VAL A 547 18.58 -19.66 -70.70
CA VAL A 547 17.35 -20.46 -70.81
C VAL A 547 16.27 -19.60 -71.45
N THR A 548 15.90 -19.92 -72.70
CA THR A 548 14.76 -19.27 -73.38
C THR A 548 13.48 -20.07 -73.17
N PHE A 549 12.34 -19.37 -73.15
CA PHE A 549 11.01 -19.99 -72.95
C PHE A 549 10.71 -21.08 -73.99
N THR A 550 11.18 -20.90 -75.22
CA THR A 550 11.13 -21.90 -76.30
C THR A 550 11.85 -23.19 -75.91
N HIS A 551 13.06 -23.08 -75.34
CA HIS A 551 13.88 -24.23 -74.96
C HIS A 551 13.29 -24.98 -73.77
N MET A 552 12.71 -24.28 -72.79
CA MET A 552 11.90 -24.89 -71.72
C MET A 552 10.70 -25.64 -72.28
N LYS A 553 9.92 -25.01 -73.19
CA LYS A 553 8.73 -25.63 -73.81
C LYS A 553 9.09 -26.88 -74.61
N GLN A 554 10.24 -26.88 -75.28
CA GLN A 554 10.78 -28.03 -76.01
C GLN A 554 11.19 -29.16 -75.06
N VAL A 555 11.91 -28.87 -73.98
CA VAL A 555 12.24 -29.88 -72.94
C VAL A 555 10.97 -30.44 -72.27
N PHE A 556 9.98 -29.59 -71.96
CA PHE A 556 8.69 -30.03 -71.42
C PHE A 556 7.99 -31.03 -72.36
N ASN A 557 7.96 -30.75 -73.67
CA ASN A 557 7.43 -31.67 -74.68
C ASN A 557 8.19 -33.00 -74.81
N HIS A 558 9.44 -33.09 -74.32
CA HIS A 558 10.19 -34.35 -74.26
C HIS A 558 9.95 -35.13 -72.95
N THR A 559 9.43 -34.51 -71.90
CA THR A 559 8.96 -35.23 -70.70
C THR A 559 7.63 -35.95 -70.95
N SER A 560 7.38 -37.07 -70.26
CA SER A 560 6.10 -37.78 -70.34
C SER A 560 4.93 -36.92 -69.86
N VAL A 561 5.12 -36.19 -68.75
CA VAL A 561 4.10 -35.34 -68.12
C VAL A 561 3.74 -34.15 -69.01
N GLY A 562 4.72 -33.47 -69.63
CA GLY A 562 4.47 -32.28 -70.45
C GLY A 562 3.60 -32.55 -71.68
N ARG A 563 3.71 -33.73 -72.29
CA ARG A 563 2.90 -34.10 -73.47
C ARG A 563 1.40 -34.22 -73.16
N VAL A 564 1.03 -34.55 -71.92
CA VAL A 564 -0.38 -34.59 -71.47
C VAL A 564 -0.96 -33.17 -71.36
N VAL A 565 -0.15 -32.20 -70.91
CA VAL A 565 -0.58 -30.80 -70.69
C VAL A 565 -0.69 -29.99 -71.99
N VAL A 566 0.04 -30.37 -73.03
CA VAL A 566 0.13 -29.60 -74.30
C VAL A 566 -0.90 -30.04 -75.36
N GLY A 567 -1.68 -31.10 -75.10
CA GLY A 567 -2.96 -31.36 -75.78
C GLY A 567 -2.91 -31.78 -77.26
N SER A 568 -1.76 -32.19 -77.79
CA SER A 568 -1.58 -32.51 -79.21
C SER A 568 -1.92 -33.97 -79.58
N SER A 569 -3.20 -34.34 -79.42
CA SER A 569 -3.74 -35.63 -79.90
C SER A 569 -4.65 -35.41 -81.12
N ALA A 570 -4.31 -36.02 -82.26
CA ALA A 570 -4.84 -35.63 -83.57
C ALA A 570 -6.14 -36.37 -83.98
N LEU A 571 -7.30 -35.88 -83.55
CA LEU A 571 -8.61 -36.18 -84.15
C LEU A 571 -9.52 -34.95 -84.20
N ARG A 572 -9.66 -34.34 -85.39
CA ARG A 572 -10.72 -33.36 -85.71
C ARG A 572 -10.98 -33.35 -87.22
N VAL A 573 -12.25 -33.42 -87.62
CA VAL A 573 -12.72 -33.34 -89.01
C VAL A 573 -13.27 -31.92 -89.29
N PRO A 574 -13.09 -31.33 -90.48
CA PRO A 574 -13.37 -29.90 -90.69
C PRO A 574 -14.83 -29.57 -91.00
N SER A 575 -15.23 -28.32 -90.71
CA SER A 575 -16.53 -27.75 -91.07
C SER A 575 -16.46 -26.92 -92.37
N ARG A 576 -17.47 -27.09 -93.23
CA ARG A 576 -18.05 -26.03 -94.08
C ARG A 576 -19.35 -25.57 -93.40
N GLY A 577 -19.87 -24.36 -93.55
CA GLY A 577 -19.51 -23.24 -94.43
C GLY A 577 -20.82 -22.58 -94.88
N GLY A 578 -21.19 -21.44 -94.28
CA GLY A 578 -22.60 -21.00 -94.17
C GLY A 578 -23.18 -20.15 -95.30
N GLY A 579 -24.51 -19.95 -95.26
CA GLY A 579 -25.27 -19.10 -96.20
C GLY A 579 -26.68 -18.70 -95.72
N SER A 580 -26.81 -17.44 -95.32
CA SER A 580 -27.99 -16.51 -95.37
C SER A 580 -29.45 -17.00 -95.55
N LEU A 581 -30.34 -16.57 -94.62
CA LEU A 581 -31.80 -16.25 -94.73
C LEU A 581 -32.76 -17.31 -95.34
N TYR A 582 -34.00 -17.56 -94.88
CA TYR A 582 -35.07 -16.66 -94.35
C TYR A 582 -36.06 -17.44 -93.43
N MET A 583 -37.09 -16.76 -92.90
CA MET A 583 -38.28 -17.30 -92.17
C MET A 583 -39.32 -17.99 -93.13
N PRO A 584 -40.43 -18.65 -92.67
CA PRO A 584 -40.88 -19.00 -91.31
C PRO A 584 -41.47 -20.44 -91.10
N VAL A 585 -41.85 -20.74 -89.84
CA VAL A 585 -43.03 -21.51 -89.29
C VAL A 585 -44.18 -21.81 -90.30
N PRO A 586 -44.96 -22.95 -90.27
CA PRO A 586 -45.48 -23.69 -89.08
C PRO A 586 -45.63 -25.25 -89.14
N HIS A 587 -46.25 -25.79 -88.06
CA HIS A 587 -47.11 -26.99 -87.90
C HIS A 587 -46.53 -28.38 -87.55
N ASP A 588 -46.76 -28.74 -86.28
CA ASP A 588 -47.60 -29.84 -85.78
C ASP A 588 -47.38 -31.32 -86.16
N ASN A 589 -47.48 -32.14 -85.10
CA ASN A 589 -48.10 -33.48 -85.04
C ASN A 589 -47.40 -34.65 -85.77
N ASP A 590 -47.39 -35.87 -85.22
CA ASP A 590 -47.62 -36.37 -83.85
C ASP A 590 -47.10 -37.83 -83.82
N SER A 591 -47.39 -38.57 -82.75
CA SER A 591 -47.52 -40.03 -82.68
C SER A 591 -46.26 -40.91 -82.70
N ASP A 592 -46.46 -42.07 -82.05
CA ASP A 592 -45.72 -43.34 -82.10
C ASP A 592 -44.23 -43.29 -81.68
N ALA A 593 -43.81 -43.89 -80.55
CA ALA A 593 -43.95 -45.31 -80.17
C ALA A 593 -43.35 -46.25 -81.26
N ASN A 594 -42.55 -47.26 -80.94
CA ASN A 594 -42.66 -48.22 -79.86
C ASN A 594 -41.33 -49.03 -79.76
N THR A 595 -41.15 -49.86 -78.72
CA THR A 595 -40.08 -50.89 -78.57
C THR A 595 -38.62 -50.39 -78.58
N GLY A 596 -37.64 -51.07 -77.99
CA GLY A 596 -37.65 -52.33 -77.23
C GLY A 596 -36.33 -53.09 -77.42
N ASP A 597 -35.93 -53.90 -76.43
CA ASP A 597 -34.87 -54.93 -76.48
C ASP A 597 -33.39 -54.49 -76.72
N THR A 598 -32.35 -55.21 -76.25
CA THR A 598 -32.19 -56.04 -75.04
C THR A 598 -30.70 -56.13 -74.60
N ASN A 599 -30.48 -56.18 -73.28
CA ASN A 599 -29.53 -57.02 -72.50
C ASN A 599 -28.00 -57.13 -72.78
N ARG A 600 -27.26 -57.17 -71.65
CA ARG A 600 -25.94 -57.80 -71.36
C ARG A 600 -24.68 -57.12 -71.93
N PHE A 601 -23.55 -57.03 -71.21
CA PHE A 601 -23.03 -57.83 -70.09
C PHE A 601 -22.43 -56.99 -68.92
N ASP A 602 -22.16 -57.64 -67.78
CA ASP A 602 -21.51 -57.08 -66.58
C ASP A 602 -19.98 -56.91 -66.69
N GLU A 603 -19.38 -55.98 -65.92
CA GLU A 603 -18.44 -56.32 -64.82
C GLU A 603 -17.87 -55.09 -64.03
N SER A 604 -17.93 -55.17 -62.70
CA SER A 604 -17.04 -54.55 -61.68
C SER A 604 -16.90 -53.01 -61.48
N PHE A 605 -16.91 -52.63 -60.19
CA PHE A 605 -16.57 -51.33 -59.57
C PHE A 605 -15.04 -51.07 -59.51
N PRO A 606 -14.49 -49.92 -58.99
CA PRO A 606 -15.12 -48.73 -58.38
C PRO A 606 -14.61 -47.34 -58.90
N GLY A 607 -15.22 -46.24 -58.45
CA GLY A 607 -14.71 -44.87 -58.67
C GLY A 607 -15.42 -43.78 -57.84
N HIS A 608 -14.68 -42.77 -57.36
CA HIS A 608 -15.18 -41.72 -56.44
C HIS A 608 -15.54 -40.40 -57.16
N ASN A 609 -16.58 -39.74 -56.62
CA ASN A 609 -16.83 -38.28 -56.58
C ASN A 609 -16.77 -37.42 -57.86
N GLY A 610 -17.87 -36.69 -58.12
CA GLY A 610 -17.94 -35.64 -59.13
C GLY A 610 -19.14 -34.71 -58.95
N ASN A 611 -19.15 -33.88 -57.90
CA ASN A 611 -20.24 -32.95 -57.58
C ASN A 611 -20.62 -32.01 -58.74
N LYS A 612 -21.94 -31.83 -58.95
CA LYS A 612 -22.50 -30.47 -59.13
C LYS A 612 -24.00 -30.38 -58.82
N SER A 613 -24.34 -29.38 -58.00
CA SER A 613 -25.56 -28.57 -57.99
C SER A 613 -26.88 -29.17 -58.48
N GLU A 614 -27.86 -29.33 -57.58
CA GLU A 614 -29.01 -28.41 -57.41
C GLU A 614 -29.77 -28.78 -56.10
N LEU A 615 -30.18 -27.81 -55.27
CA LEU A 615 -31.50 -27.14 -55.20
C LEU A 615 -32.60 -27.98 -54.49
N GLY A 616 -33.27 -27.38 -53.51
CA GLY A 616 -34.64 -27.80 -53.10
C GLY A 616 -34.80 -28.46 -51.72
N ASP A 617 -35.55 -27.77 -50.88
CA ASP A 617 -36.67 -28.28 -50.06
C ASP A 617 -36.52 -29.36 -48.94
N ASN A 618 -36.75 -28.84 -47.72
CA ASN A 618 -37.75 -29.31 -46.74
C ASN A 618 -37.56 -30.63 -45.96
N ILE A 619 -37.38 -30.49 -44.63
CA ILE A 619 -38.23 -30.98 -43.52
C ILE A 619 -37.47 -30.73 -42.19
N GLY A 620 -38.04 -30.15 -41.12
CA GLY A 620 -39.34 -29.50 -40.98
C GLY A 620 -39.63 -29.03 -39.53
N ARG A 621 -40.66 -28.20 -39.38
CA ARG A 621 -41.53 -27.91 -38.20
C ARG A 621 -40.93 -28.08 -36.78
N THR A 622 -40.63 -27.03 -36.00
CA THR A 622 -41.52 -26.05 -35.32
C THR A 622 -42.50 -26.63 -34.28
N PRO A 623 -42.88 -25.91 -33.21
CA PRO A 623 -42.19 -24.82 -32.48
C PRO A 623 -42.38 -24.91 -30.94
N VAL A 624 -42.02 -23.84 -30.21
CA VAL A 624 -42.78 -23.13 -29.14
C VAL A 624 -41.84 -22.57 -28.07
N SER A 625 -42.05 -21.30 -27.70
CA SER A 625 -41.43 -20.62 -26.56
C SER A 625 -42.36 -20.71 -25.34
N LEU A 626 -41.80 -20.74 -24.13
CA LEU A 626 -42.52 -20.42 -22.91
C LEU A 626 -41.75 -19.38 -22.08
N ASP A 627 -42.54 -18.45 -21.56
CA ASP A 627 -42.18 -17.35 -20.68
C ASP A 627 -42.50 -17.74 -19.23
N ILE A 628 -41.74 -17.25 -18.24
CA ILE A 628 -41.98 -17.58 -16.82
C ILE A 628 -41.82 -16.35 -15.95
N ASN A 629 -42.93 -15.94 -15.35
CA ASN A 629 -42.97 -14.99 -14.24
C ASN A 629 -44.13 -15.37 -13.30
N ASN A 630 -43.85 -15.60 -12.01
CA ASN A 630 -44.74 -15.63 -10.82
C ASN A 630 -44.43 -16.73 -9.78
N THR A 631 -44.57 -16.34 -8.52
CA THR A 631 -44.63 -17.15 -7.27
C THR A 631 -46.10 -17.46 -6.88
N PRO A 632 -46.47 -18.02 -5.68
CA PRO A 632 -45.79 -18.89 -4.68
C PRO A 632 -46.61 -20.15 -4.26
N SER A 633 -46.09 -21.05 -3.39
CA SER A 633 -46.82 -21.57 -2.18
C SER A 633 -46.13 -22.73 -1.38
N SER A 634 -46.08 -22.57 -0.04
CA SER A 634 -46.05 -23.55 1.10
C SER A 634 -45.97 -25.09 0.90
N THR A 635 -45.28 -25.87 1.75
CA THR A 635 -45.72 -26.26 3.13
C THR A 635 -44.70 -27.12 3.92
N ARG A 636 -44.93 -27.26 5.25
CA ARG A 636 -44.36 -28.17 6.29
C ARG A 636 -43.01 -27.80 6.96
N ILE A 637 -42.71 -28.21 8.22
CA ILE A 637 -43.42 -28.17 9.55
C ILE A 637 -42.55 -28.92 10.61
N GLU A 638 -42.46 -28.39 11.86
CA GLU A 638 -41.86 -29.01 13.09
C GLU A 638 -40.35 -29.37 13.01
N GLU A 639 -39.51 -29.50 14.07
CA GLU A 639 -39.54 -29.50 15.56
C GLU A 639 -38.07 -29.20 16.05
N ASP A 640 -37.62 -28.91 17.30
CA ASP A 640 -38.20 -28.64 18.63
C ASP A 640 -37.19 -27.91 19.58
N VAL A 641 -37.61 -27.53 20.81
CA VAL A 641 -36.88 -27.44 22.11
C VAL A 641 -35.49 -26.74 22.21
N LYS A 642 -35.55 -25.42 22.48
CA LYS A 642 -35.17 -24.75 23.76
C LYS A 642 -34.27 -25.51 24.78
N LEU A 643 -33.01 -25.11 24.98
CA LEU A 643 -32.09 -25.25 26.17
C LEU A 643 -30.70 -24.70 25.75
N MET A 644 -29.79 -24.11 26.57
CA MET A 644 -29.72 -23.71 27.99
C MET A 644 -29.15 -22.28 28.11
N ALA A 645 -29.21 -21.68 29.31
CA ALA A 645 -28.39 -20.52 29.70
C ALA A 645 -27.82 -20.71 31.12
N SER A 646 -26.64 -20.12 31.39
CA SER A 646 -25.87 -20.19 32.67
C SER A 646 -25.31 -21.61 32.98
N GLN A 647 -24.17 -21.82 33.67
CA GLN A 647 -23.55 -21.08 34.79
C GLN A 647 -22.00 -21.17 34.80
N SER A 648 -21.34 -20.25 35.53
CA SER A 648 -19.97 -20.36 36.09
C SER A 648 -20.03 -21.15 37.43
N PRO A 649 -18.95 -21.66 38.08
CA PRO A 649 -17.72 -20.89 38.38
C PRO A 649 -16.39 -21.69 38.58
N HIS A 650 -15.34 -20.94 38.96
CA HIS A 650 -14.14 -21.33 39.75
C HIS A 650 -13.44 -22.68 39.51
N VAL A 651 -12.20 -22.61 38.97
CA VAL A 651 -10.97 -22.70 39.79
C VAL A 651 -10.07 -21.52 39.43
#